data_AF-A0AA91SZD8-F1
#
_entry.id   AF-A0AA91SZD8-F1
#
_cell.length_a   1.000
_cell.length_b   1.000
_cell.length_c   1.000
_cell.angle_alpha   90.00
_cell.angle_beta   90.00
_cell.angle_gamma   90.00
#
_symmetry.space_group_name_H-M   'P 1'
#
loop_
_entity.id
_entity.type
_entity.pdbx_description
1 polymer ?
#
loop_
_entity_poly.entity_id
_entity_poly.type
_entity_poly.pdbx_seq_one_letter_code
_entity_poly.pdbx_strand_id
1 'polypeptide(L)'
;MAEITHKVTLSTTEQNNYTNMIRVRQADDQTQVFDVKIIENGQVKAFTGLRPFFCLMAQKITGQGVSEEPVKEFDGSKGTLKHTLSANAFQMVGRNEAYFSFRKELSTGEWVEQYSTRSFYYTVEKSIYTEPFKDSNYWFTFKELYRLFNQYIEDGKASWEDFVDQNRDIIEAIDPGGDILTELIDSRKNSFDNKFSSLSERLETMDKTLGMISFTFDGAFAEDKVSKSIFDEYGFVCNFAPPTDWINIFNGVEFYKQAQREGYGIEAFTRTHKDMTSYDPNVDERIIEREIISSAEIYEQMGIATTGFVSPNSQIATQYEKYVINNYDYAINGVGVQDNSMRAVQDPLINDRYHLVRMSLTYNTIESIKAAIDKTVREKKFLLFYDHKTGSSETGNVTEDKLRVILDYIKVNYTDKKKVQVSRVSDIIQAKYGIFLDGNYKSISKQSLNLAPPIGKIGEAGLIPYYDYWGYGTHGSTTTQDTCLYDYMKQAIVLNLKNSKQAENRSIQMCLDLSKYKGDQRPHSIYFSLPIWMSSLSLNAEITMDCRFYDTDGKMIGVTKVNQLPVTDERLILGAEVGIPRDNRNFCWAHIYIRVKNSKYNTGQIFLQQPSVKVDDSSYTGEPATDYSVNSLEFSEFNITMDRRFQWLNVETQYDGLDLNGRQHFDVKLGSSEIITKIAGLYEFRLESWASLLNEVTTLNASYYIEVRINENNIDEANKNHRFSFLKQNFSTNGQVGGQTSMLVPLKSGDKVRLAVFKNATGGTLKSSKKTYLTIQKIANY
;
A
#
# COMPACT_ATOMS: atom_id res chain seq x y z
N MET A 1 34.86 35.55 12.46
CA MET A 1 36.10 36.30 12.11
C MET A 1 36.36 36.10 10.63
N ALA A 2 36.99 37.07 9.95
CA ALA A 2 37.29 36.93 8.52
C ALA A 2 38.44 35.93 8.31
N GLU A 3 38.28 35.03 7.34
CA GLU A 3 39.34 34.09 6.93
C GLU A 3 40.44 34.83 6.15
N ILE A 4 41.69 34.62 6.53
CA ILE A 4 42.88 35.15 5.84
C ILE A 4 43.53 34.01 5.08
N THR A 5 43.37 34.01 3.76
CA THR A 5 43.86 32.94 2.89
C THR A 5 45.22 33.29 2.26
N HIS A 6 46.20 32.41 2.43
CA HIS A 6 47.53 32.48 1.83
C HIS A 6 47.61 31.45 0.69
N LYS A 7 47.72 31.92 -0.55
CA LYS A 7 47.84 31.04 -1.72
C LYS A 7 49.28 30.61 -1.92
N VAL A 8 49.51 29.29 -1.95
CA VAL A 8 50.86 28.70 -2.02
C VAL A 8 50.90 27.61 -3.08
N THR A 9 51.96 27.58 -3.88
CA THR A 9 52.26 26.44 -4.75
C THR A 9 53.47 25.70 -4.19
N LEU A 10 53.33 24.41 -3.90
CA LEU A 10 54.37 23.58 -3.29
C LEU A 10 54.75 22.41 -4.19
N SER A 11 56.06 22.20 -4.36
CA SER A 11 56.65 21.14 -5.17
C SER A 11 57.10 19.94 -4.33
N THR A 12 56.93 18.74 -4.87
CA THR A 12 57.54 17.49 -4.34
C THR A 12 58.99 17.33 -4.79
N THR A 13 59.35 17.89 -5.94
CA THR A 13 60.67 17.68 -6.58
C THR A 13 61.61 18.88 -6.45
N GLU A 14 61.07 20.10 -6.45
CA GLU A 14 61.85 21.36 -6.40
C GLU A 14 61.82 22.00 -5.02
N GLN A 15 62.84 22.80 -4.69
CA GLN A 15 62.87 23.55 -3.43
C GLN A 15 61.81 24.67 -3.45
N ASN A 16 61.02 24.77 -2.38
CA ASN A 16 59.93 25.76 -2.25
C ASN A 16 60.42 27.15 -1.81
N ASN A 17 61.61 27.57 -2.27
CA ASN A 17 62.25 28.84 -1.89
C ASN A 17 61.68 30.07 -2.61
N TYR A 18 60.93 29.86 -3.70
CA TYR A 18 60.28 30.92 -4.49
C TYR A 18 58.85 31.25 -4.01
N THR A 19 58.42 30.62 -2.92
CA THR A 19 57.16 30.97 -2.28
C THR A 19 57.25 32.40 -1.74
N ASN A 20 56.20 33.20 -1.95
CA ASN A 20 56.12 34.54 -1.36
C ASN A 20 56.30 34.43 0.16
N MET A 21 56.83 35.47 0.80
CA MET A 21 57.00 35.50 2.25
C MET A 21 55.65 35.33 2.97
N ILE A 22 55.39 34.14 3.49
CA ILE A 22 54.17 33.82 4.24
C ILE A 22 54.33 34.33 5.68
N ARG A 23 53.41 35.22 6.09
CA ARG A 23 53.37 35.78 7.45
C ARG A 23 52.01 35.52 8.06
N VAL A 24 52.02 34.90 9.22
CA VAL A 24 50.84 34.62 10.02
C VAL A 24 51.04 35.21 11.41
N ARG A 25 49.97 35.51 12.14
CA ARG A 25 50.08 36.14 13.46
C ARG A 25 49.76 35.11 14.55
N GLN A 26 50.53 35.14 15.63
CA GLN A 26 50.27 34.31 16.81
C GLN A 26 48.89 34.63 17.42
N ALA A 27 48.19 33.63 17.96
CA ALA A 27 46.85 33.77 18.56
C ALA A 27 45.72 34.21 17.58
N ASP A 28 45.95 34.15 16.27
CA ASP A 28 44.89 34.23 15.24
C ASP A 28 44.39 32.81 14.89
N ASP A 29 44.02 32.04 15.91
CA ASP A 29 43.68 30.63 15.77
C ASP A 29 42.49 30.42 14.81
N GLN A 30 42.59 29.39 13.98
CA GLN A 30 41.53 28.96 13.06
C GLN A 30 41.08 29.98 11.99
N THR A 31 41.78 31.10 11.83
CA THR A 31 41.45 32.13 10.83
C THR A 31 42.47 32.23 9.68
N GLN A 32 43.69 31.72 9.87
CA GLN A 32 44.75 31.72 8.86
C GLN A 32 44.72 30.40 8.06
N VAL A 33 44.55 30.49 6.75
CA VAL A 33 44.38 29.32 5.87
C VAL A 33 45.48 29.28 4.82
N PHE A 34 46.12 28.12 4.67
CA PHE A 34 46.99 27.82 3.52
C PHE A 34 46.15 27.18 2.42
N ASP A 35 45.97 27.90 1.31
CA ASP A 35 45.33 27.41 0.08
C ASP A 35 46.42 26.95 -0.90
N VAL A 36 46.63 25.64 -0.93
CA VAL A 36 47.84 25.02 -1.47
C VAL A 36 47.54 24.26 -2.75
N LYS A 37 48.37 24.50 -3.77
CA LYS A 37 48.44 23.71 -5.01
C LYS A 37 49.72 22.88 -5.03
N ILE A 38 49.59 21.59 -5.29
CA ILE A 38 50.71 20.62 -5.30
C ILE A 38 51.19 20.40 -6.73
N ILE A 39 52.50 20.48 -6.92
CA ILE A 39 53.15 20.23 -8.21
C ILE A 39 54.29 19.21 -8.09
N GLU A 40 54.57 18.53 -9.18
CA GLU A 40 55.68 17.60 -9.35
C GLU A 40 56.24 17.80 -10.76
N ASN A 41 57.55 18.08 -10.87
CA ASN A 41 58.21 18.39 -12.15
C ASN A 41 57.48 19.49 -12.96
N GLY A 42 57.01 20.55 -12.27
CA GLY A 42 56.29 21.67 -12.88
C GLY A 42 54.82 21.39 -13.28
N GLN A 43 54.32 20.16 -13.12
CA GLN A 43 52.94 19.77 -13.43
C GLN A 43 52.11 19.56 -12.16
N VAL A 44 50.79 19.71 -12.26
CA VAL A 44 49.89 19.46 -11.12
C VAL A 44 49.96 18.00 -10.71
N LYS A 45 50.18 17.74 -9.41
CA LYS A 45 50.26 16.40 -8.85
C LYS A 45 48.95 16.01 -8.18
N ALA A 46 48.23 15.06 -8.78
CA ALA A 46 47.07 14.45 -8.15
C ALA A 46 47.49 13.48 -7.01
N PHE A 47 46.66 13.39 -5.98
CA PHE A 47 46.82 12.52 -4.82
C PHE A 47 45.52 11.80 -4.44
N THR A 48 44.72 11.43 -5.44
CA THR A 48 43.47 10.67 -5.26
C THR A 48 43.70 9.41 -4.42
N GLY A 49 42.88 9.23 -3.38
CA GLY A 49 42.98 8.08 -2.46
C GLY A 49 44.05 8.24 -1.37
N LEU A 50 44.76 9.37 -1.31
CA LEU A 50 45.69 9.69 -0.24
C LEU A 50 45.15 10.84 0.61
N ARG A 51 45.45 10.81 1.92
CA ARG A 51 45.12 11.88 2.85
C ARG A 51 46.32 12.78 3.08
N PRO A 52 46.19 14.11 2.91
CA PRO A 52 47.25 15.04 3.26
C PRO A 52 47.32 15.28 4.77
N PHE A 53 48.54 15.45 5.27
CA PHE A 53 48.86 15.85 6.63
C PHE A 53 49.79 17.08 6.58
N PHE A 54 49.47 18.10 7.37
CA PHE A 54 50.38 19.20 7.63
C PHE A 54 51.40 18.77 8.68
N CYS A 55 52.68 18.89 8.36
CA CYS A 55 53.77 18.45 9.22
C CYS A 55 54.68 19.65 9.54
N LEU A 56 54.65 20.10 10.78
CA LEU A 56 55.54 21.12 11.33
C LEU A 56 56.75 20.44 11.96
N MET A 57 57.95 20.85 11.53
CA MET A 57 59.19 20.33 12.08
C MET A 57 59.53 21.00 13.41
N ALA A 58 60.09 20.22 14.34
CA ALA A 58 60.57 20.74 15.61
C ALA A 58 61.66 21.80 15.42
N GLN A 59 61.75 22.75 16.35
CA GLN A 59 62.94 23.59 16.43
C GLN A 59 64.16 22.75 16.77
N LYS A 60 65.23 22.89 15.99
CA LYS A 60 66.49 22.14 16.18
C LYS A 60 67.13 22.36 17.56
N ILE A 61 66.87 23.51 18.20
CA ILE A 61 67.49 23.89 19.48
C ILE A 61 66.80 23.21 20.66
N THR A 62 65.47 23.19 20.68
CA THR A 62 64.68 22.66 21.81
C THR A 62 64.14 21.26 21.56
N GLY A 63 64.07 20.82 20.29
CA GLY A 63 63.38 19.60 19.91
C GLY A 63 61.85 19.66 20.06
N GLN A 64 61.29 20.86 20.29
CA GLN A 64 59.86 21.08 20.55
C GLN A 64 59.15 21.75 19.37
N GLY A 65 57.82 21.74 19.39
CA GLY A 65 56.97 22.36 18.38
C GLY A 65 56.70 21.48 17.16
N VAL A 66 56.77 20.15 17.30
CA VAL A 66 56.31 19.22 16.26
C VAL A 66 54.78 19.25 16.21
N SER A 67 54.21 19.37 15.02
CA SER A 67 52.78 19.16 14.80
C SER A 67 52.56 18.27 13.59
N GLU A 68 51.63 17.33 13.71
CA GLU A 68 51.15 16.49 12.62
C GLU A 68 49.63 16.52 12.62
N GLU A 69 49.06 17.10 11.56
CA GLU A 69 47.64 17.41 11.53
C GLU A 69 47.00 16.93 10.23
N PRO A 70 45.94 16.10 10.29
CA PRO A 70 45.24 15.69 9.08
C PRO A 70 44.55 16.91 8.45
N VAL A 71 44.79 17.13 7.17
CA VAL A 71 44.10 18.18 6.40
C VAL A 71 42.66 17.75 6.15
N LYS A 72 41.72 18.65 6.46
CA LYS A 72 40.27 18.37 6.37
C LYS A 72 39.68 18.68 5.00
N GLU A 73 40.20 19.70 4.32
CA GLU A 73 39.68 20.17 3.04
C GLU A 73 40.70 19.95 1.93
N PHE A 74 40.37 19.09 0.97
CA PHE A 74 41.23 18.85 -0.19
C PHE A 74 40.46 18.27 -1.37
N ASP A 75 41.01 18.49 -2.56
CA ASP A 75 40.62 17.85 -3.81
C ASP A 75 41.85 17.15 -4.38
N GLY A 76 41.98 15.87 -4.05
CA GLY A 76 43.11 15.05 -4.51
C GLY A 76 43.15 14.85 -6.02
N SER A 77 42.01 14.97 -6.71
CA SER A 77 41.98 14.88 -8.17
C SER A 77 42.60 16.11 -8.84
N LYS A 78 42.46 17.29 -8.21
CA LYS A 78 43.00 18.56 -8.69
C LYS A 78 44.36 18.93 -8.10
N GLY A 79 44.89 18.12 -7.19
CA GLY A 79 46.16 18.41 -6.52
C GLY A 79 46.09 19.65 -5.63
N THR A 80 44.94 19.93 -5.00
CA THR A 80 44.73 21.13 -4.18
C THR A 80 44.24 20.80 -2.78
N LEU A 81 44.67 21.57 -1.79
CA LEU A 81 44.23 21.42 -0.39
C LEU A 81 44.13 22.76 0.32
N LYS A 82 43.30 22.82 1.36
CA LYS A 82 43.19 23.95 2.28
C LYS A 82 43.48 23.49 3.70
N HIS A 83 44.47 24.10 4.32
CA HIS A 83 44.83 23.82 5.71
C HIS A 83 44.69 25.07 6.56
N THR A 84 43.68 25.07 7.43
CA THR A 84 43.52 26.08 8.48
C THR A 84 44.50 25.78 9.61
N LEU A 85 45.34 26.75 9.95
CA LEU A 85 46.39 26.59 10.95
C LEU A 85 45.81 26.50 12.36
N SER A 86 46.32 25.53 13.12
CA SER A 86 46.01 25.31 14.53
C SER A 86 46.88 26.17 15.46
N ALA A 87 46.53 26.20 16.74
CA ALA A 87 47.38 26.80 17.78
C ALA A 87 48.81 26.23 17.80
N ASN A 88 48.98 24.93 17.53
CA ASN A 88 50.30 24.30 17.46
C ASN A 88 51.15 24.86 16.30
N ALA A 89 50.51 25.24 15.19
CA ALA A 89 51.19 25.87 14.06
C ALA A 89 51.62 27.33 14.35
N PHE A 90 51.09 27.96 15.41
CA PHE A 90 51.48 29.31 15.84
C PHE A 90 52.40 29.32 17.07
N GLN A 91 52.75 28.14 17.59
CA GLN A 91 53.41 28.00 18.89
C GLN A 91 54.75 28.75 18.96
N MET A 92 55.50 28.77 17.87
CA MET A 92 56.86 29.31 17.81
C MET A 92 56.90 30.61 17.00
N VAL A 93 57.06 31.74 17.68
CA VAL A 93 57.29 33.04 17.04
C VAL A 93 58.60 33.03 16.26
N GLY A 94 58.58 33.54 15.03
CA GLY A 94 59.73 33.52 14.12
C GLY A 94 59.53 32.57 12.94
N ARG A 95 60.63 32.11 12.35
CA ARG A 95 60.63 31.27 11.14
C ARG A 95 60.39 29.81 11.50
N ASN A 96 59.38 29.21 10.87
CA ASN A 96 58.99 27.82 11.02
C ASN A 96 59.19 27.05 9.72
N GLU A 97 59.57 25.77 9.83
CA GLU A 97 59.78 24.85 8.71
C GLU A 97 58.69 23.79 8.69
N ALA A 98 57.93 23.69 7.60
CA ALA A 98 56.83 22.74 7.46
C ALA A 98 56.80 22.10 6.07
N TYR A 99 56.04 21.02 5.95
CA TYR A 99 55.76 20.33 4.69
C TYR A 99 54.40 19.63 4.74
N PHE A 100 53.92 19.14 3.60
CA PHE A 100 52.74 18.28 3.53
C PHE A 100 53.14 16.85 3.20
N SER A 101 52.67 15.89 4.01
CA SER A 101 52.83 14.44 3.82
C SER A 101 51.54 13.85 3.26
N PHE A 102 51.61 12.96 2.27
CA PHE A 102 50.45 12.29 1.67
C PHE A 102 50.48 10.81 2.02
N ARG A 103 49.47 10.35 2.77
CA ARG A 103 49.46 9.03 3.39
C ARG A 103 48.28 8.19 2.94
N LYS A 104 48.48 6.88 2.91
CA LYS A 104 47.44 5.89 2.67
C LYS A 104 47.10 5.19 3.99
N GLU A 105 45.82 5.06 4.29
CA GLU A 105 45.33 4.22 5.39
C GLU A 105 45.32 2.75 4.96
N LEU A 106 45.90 1.89 5.78
CA LEU A 106 45.84 0.43 5.61
C LEU A 106 44.57 -0.12 6.24
N SER A 107 44.19 -1.35 5.88
CA SER A 107 43.04 -2.05 6.50
C SER A 107 43.20 -2.28 8.01
N THR A 108 44.43 -2.17 8.53
CA THR A 108 44.77 -2.25 9.95
C THR A 108 44.52 -0.93 10.70
N GLY A 109 44.20 0.17 10.00
CA GLY A 109 44.09 1.52 10.57
C GLY A 109 45.43 2.27 10.66
N GLU A 110 46.53 1.66 10.20
CA GLU A 110 47.85 2.32 10.14
C GLU A 110 47.97 3.26 8.94
N TRP A 111 48.65 4.39 9.11
CA TRP A 111 48.90 5.37 8.05
C TRP A 111 50.33 5.26 7.52
N VAL A 112 50.48 5.00 6.21
CA VAL A 112 51.79 4.88 5.56
C VAL A 112 52.00 6.04 4.60
N GLU A 113 53.08 6.80 4.80
CA GLU A 113 53.48 7.86 3.87
C GLU A 113 53.81 7.28 2.48
N GLN A 114 53.27 7.92 1.44
CA GLN A 114 53.60 7.61 0.05
C GLN A 114 54.62 8.59 -0.52
N TYR A 115 54.44 9.88 -0.23
CA TYR A 115 55.39 10.95 -0.57
C TYR A 115 55.06 12.23 0.22
N SER A 116 55.94 13.23 0.12
CA SER A 116 55.78 14.54 0.74
C SER A 116 56.22 15.68 -0.19
N THR A 117 55.74 16.90 0.08
CA THR A 117 56.33 18.11 -0.53
C THR A 117 57.73 18.35 0.03
N ARG A 118 58.58 19.10 -0.68
CA ARG A 118 59.77 19.70 -0.04
C ARG A 118 59.34 20.70 1.03
N SER A 119 60.21 20.92 2.02
CA SER A 119 59.97 21.91 3.07
C SER A 119 59.70 23.29 2.49
N PHE A 120 58.80 24.03 3.12
CA PHE A 120 58.58 25.46 2.93
C PHE A 120 58.67 26.18 4.28
N TYR A 121 58.79 27.50 4.22
CA TYR A 121 58.96 28.33 5.41
C TYR A 121 57.85 29.37 5.52
N TYR A 122 57.38 29.58 6.75
CA TYR A 122 56.47 30.67 7.09
C TYR A 122 56.94 31.34 8.38
N THR A 123 56.57 32.61 8.56
CA THR A 123 56.93 33.39 9.74
C THR A 123 55.71 33.64 10.61
N VAL A 124 55.80 33.27 11.88
CA VAL A 124 54.80 33.64 12.89
C VAL A 124 55.23 34.97 13.51
N GLU A 125 54.44 36.01 13.30
CA GLU A 125 54.61 37.32 13.90
C GLU A 125 54.06 37.35 15.33
N LYS A 126 54.72 38.12 16.21
CA LYS A 126 54.26 38.25 17.60
C LYS A 126 52.86 38.87 17.65
N SER A 127 52.07 38.42 18.62
CA SER A 127 50.81 39.06 19.01
C SER A 127 50.98 39.84 20.32
N ILE A 128 49.93 40.56 20.73
CA ILE A 128 49.84 41.11 22.09
C ILE A 128 49.62 40.00 23.13
N TYR A 129 49.17 38.83 22.69
CA TYR A 129 49.04 37.62 23.49
C TYR A 129 50.26 36.72 23.29
N THR A 130 50.69 36.06 24.36
CA THR A 130 51.67 34.98 24.33
C THR A 130 51.00 33.73 24.87
N GLU A 131 50.86 32.71 24.04
CA GLU A 131 50.21 31.46 24.44
C GLU A 131 51.24 30.55 25.15
N PRO A 132 51.06 30.23 26.44
CA PRO A 132 51.89 29.25 27.10
C PRO A 132 51.56 27.86 26.56
N PHE A 133 52.58 27.11 26.15
CA PHE A 133 52.40 25.71 25.75
C PHE A 133 53.00 24.79 26.80
N LYS A 134 52.37 23.64 27.00
CA LYS A 134 52.86 22.60 27.90
C LYS A 134 53.90 21.75 27.17
N ASP A 135 54.97 21.36 27.88
CA ASP A 135 55.89 20.36 27.38
C ASP A 135 55.17 19.05 27.05
N SER A 136 55.53 18.46 25.91
CA SER A 136 54.92 17.23 25.41
C SER A 136 55.10 16.09 26.43
N ASN A 137 53.99 15.51 26.88
CA ASN A 137 53.98 14.47 27.91
C ASN A 137 53.20 13.21 27.48
N TYR A 138 53.04 12.96 26.17
CA TYR A 138 52.28 11.83 25.62
C TYR A 138 52.67 10.48 26.23
N TRP A 139 53.96 10.19 26.32
CA TRP A 139 54.43 8.94 26.92
C TRP A 139 53.98 8.80 28.38
N PHE A 140 54.07 9.88 29.16
CA PHE A 140 53.67 9.88 30.56
C PHE A 140 52.16 9.69 30.72
N THR A 141 51.34 10.34 29.88
CA THR A 141 49.87 10.18 29.94
C THR A 141 49.43 8.76 29.58
N PHE A 142 50.05 8.14 28.57
CA PHE A 142 49.76 6.73 28.25
C PHE A 142 50.24 5.79 29.36
N LYS A 143 51.41 6.05 29.96
CA LYS A 143 51.92 5.27 31.09
C LYS A 143 50.98 5.34 32.29
N GLU A 144 50.49 6.54 32.64
CA GLU A 144 49.56 6.70 33.76
C GLU A 144 48.21 6.06 33.49
N LEU A 145 47.69 6.15 32.26
CA LEU A 145 46.46 5.45 31.89
C LEU A 145 46.61 3.93 32.02
N TYR A 146 47.71 3.37 31.53
CA TYR A 146 48.02 1.95 31.66
C TYR A 146 48.14 1.53 33.14
N ARG A 147 48.80 2.35 33.96
CA ARG A 147 48.92 2.12 35.41
C ARG A 147 47.54 2.10 36.09
N LEU A 148 46.70 3.10 35.82
CA LEU A 148 45.34 3.19 36.39
C LEU A 148 44.46 2.01 35.95
N PHE A 149 44.55 1.60 34.68
CA PHE A 149 43.81 0.46 34.17
C PHE A 149 44.20 -0.86 34.84
N ASN A 150 45.50 -1.11 35.02
CA ASN A 150 45.97 -2.30 35.72
C ASN A 150 45.59 -2.27 37.20
N GLN A 151 45.68 -1.12 37.86
CA GLN A 151 45.23 -0.97 39.24
C GLN A 151 43.74 -1.32 39.38
N TYR A 152 42.90 -0.84 38.47
CA TYR A 152 41.48 -1.18 38.45
C TYR A 152 41.22 -2.69 38.28
N ILE A 153 42.01 -3.37 37.43
CA ILE A 153 41.90 -4.83 37.28
C ILE A 153 42.30 -5.54 38.59
N GLU A 154 43.38 -5.11 39.22
CA GLU A 154 43.89 -5.71 40.46
C GLU A 154 42.90 -5.53 41.61
N ASP A 155 42.46 -4.29 41.85
CA ASP A 155 41.47 -3.95 42.88
C ASP A 155 40.10 -4.58 42.58
N GLY A 156 39.72 -4.62 41.30
CA GLY A 156 38.46 -5.20 40.83
C GLY A 156 38.40 -6.72 41.03
N LYS A 157 39.51 -7.43 40.86
CA LYS A 157 39.58 -8.87 41.15
C LYS A 157 39.43 -9.16 42.64
N ALA A 158 40.18 -8.45 43.48
CA ALA A 158 40.12 -8.63 44.93
C ALA A 158 38.71 -8.34 45.48
N SER A 159 38.10 -7.23 45.07
CA SER A 159 36.74 -6.88 45.49
C SER A 159 35.67 -7.87 44.99
N TRP A 160 35.86 -8.46 43.81
CA TRP A 160 34.97 -9.51 43.30
C TRP A 160 35.09 -10.81 44.09
N GLU A 161 36.31 -11.24 44.40
CA GLU A 161 36.57 -12.43 45.24
C GLU A 161 35.96 -12.26 46.63
N ASP A 162 36.20 -11.10 47.27
CA ASP A 162 35.59 -10.75 48.57
C ASP A 162 34.06 -10.75 48.50
N PHE A 163 33.47 -10.20 47.43
CA PHE A 163 32.02 -10.21 47.24
C PHE A 163 31.46 -11.64 47.16
N VAL A 164 32.10 -12.53 46.40
CA VAL A 164 31.67 -13.92 46.29
C VAL A 164 31.82 -14.64 47.63
N ASP A 165 32.93 -14.45 48.33
CA ASP A 165 33.16 -15.09 49.63
C ASP A 165 32.20 -14.60 50.71
N GLN A 166 31.90 -13.29 50.78
CA GLN A 166 30.93 -12.74 51.73
C GLN A 166 29.50 -13.23 51.49
N ASN A 167 29.17 -13.63 50.26
CA ASN A 167 27.85 -14.13 49.88
C ASN A 167 27.83 -15.66 49.70
N ARG A 168 28.94 -16.35 49.97
CA ARG A 168 29.14 -17.78 49.70
C ARG A 168 28.02 -18.64 50.28
N ASP A 169 27.67 -18.44 51.54
CA ASP A 169 26.64 -19.23 52.21
C ASP A 169 25.27 -19.12 51.51
N ILE A 170 24.92 -17.93 51.02
CA ILE A 170 23.67 -17.69 50.28
C ILE A 170 23.75 -18.34 48.89
N ILE A 171 24.89 -18.21 48.22
CA ILE A 171 25.12 -18.78 46.87
C ILE A 171 25.10 -20.31 46.93
N GLU A 172 25.72 -20.92 47.93
CA GLU A 172 25.73 -22.37 48.13
C GLU A 172 24.34 -22.90 48.56
N ALA A 173 23.56 -22.10 49.31
CA ALA A 173 22.21 -22.45 49.75
C ALA A 173 21.09 -22.11 48.74
N ILE A 174 21.41 -21.49 47.60
CA ILE A 174 20.38 -21.00 46.65
C ILE A 174 19.61 -22.13 45.96
N ASP A 175 20.25 -23.29 45.79
CA ASP A 175 19.70 -24.46 45.12
C ASP A 175 20.17 -25.74 45.82
N PRO A 176 19.69 -26.00 47.04
CA PRO A 176 20.14 -27.13 47.84
C PRO A 176 19.75 -28.44 47.14
N GLY A 177 20.76 -29.25 46.79
CA GLY A 177 20.57 -30.49 46.04
C GLY A 177 20.59 -30.33 44.51
N GLY A 178 20.55 -29.09 44.00
CA GLY A 178 20.65 -28.81 42.56
C GLY A 178 19.35 -28.98 41.78
N ASP A 179 18.19 -28.97 42.44
CA ASP A 179 16.89 -29.23 41.80
C ASP A 179 16.53 -28.13 40.80
N ILE A 180 16.75 -26.85 41.14
CA ILE A 180 16.46 -25.72 40.24
C ILE A 180 17.41 -25.73 39.04
N LEU A 181 18.70 -26.00 39.27
CA LEU A 181 19.69 -26.14 38.20
C LEU A 181 19.35 -27.32 37.29
N THR A 182 18.90 -28.43 37.86
CA THR A 182 18.45 -29.61 37.12
C THR A 182 17.21 -29.29 36.29
N GLU A 183 16.19 -28.67 36.87
CA GLU A 183 14.99 -28.21 36.15
C GLU A 183 15.36 -27.25 35.02
N LEU A 184 16.29 -26.32 35.22
CA LEU A 184 16.75 -25.39 34.17
C LEU A 184 17.48 -26.12 33.04
N ILE A 185 18.34 -27.08 33.36
CA ILE A 185 19.05 -27.90 32.37
C ILE A 185 18.05 -28.77 31.59
N ASP A 186 17.12 -29.42 32.29
CA ASP A 186 16.15 -30.33 31.70
C ASP A 186 15.03 -29.59 30.96
N SER A 187 14.73 -28.34 31.34
CA SER A 187 13.82 -27.47 30.58
C SER A 187 14.29 -27.24 29.15
N ARG A 188 15.58 -27.42 28.85
CA ARG A 188 16.17 -27.33 27.50
C ARG A 188 16.19 -28.65 26.73
N LYS A 189 15.66 -29.73 27.30
CA LYS A 189 15.56 -31.05 26.67
C LYS A 189 14.11 -31.36 26.33
N ASN A 190 13.86 -32.02 25.20
CA ASN A 190 12.52 -32.54 24.91
C ASN A 190 12.32 -33.95 25.48
N SER A 191 11.15 -34.54 25.26
CA SER A 191 10.80 -35.91 25.67
C SER A 191 11.66 -37.02 25.04
N PHE A 192 12.55 -36.68 24.11
CA PHE A 192 13.50 -37.58 23.46
C PHE A 192 14.96 -37.29 23.87
N ASP A 193 15.16 -36.48 24.92
CA ASP A 193 16.47 -36.07 25.45
C ASP A 193 17.33 -35.21 24.48
N ASN A 194 16.72 -34.65 23.42
CA ASN A 194 17.42 -33.72 22.54
C ASN A 194 17.57 -32.36 23.22
N LYS A 195 18.81 -31.89 23.34
CA LYS A 195 19.16 -30.59 23.95
C LYS A 195 19.11 -29.45 22.93
N PHE A 196 18.36 -28.41 23.26
CA PHE A 196 18.24 -27.17 22.47
C PHE A 196 19.28 -26.12 22.91
N SER A 197 19.68 -25.23 22.00
CA SER A 197 20.66 -24.17 22.29
C SER A 197 20.11 -23.10 23.25
N SER A 198 18.79 -22.94 23.31
CA SER A 198 18.10 -22.09 24.30
C SER A 198 16.72 -22.65 24.67
N LEU A 199 16.14 -22.15 25.77
CA LEU A 199 14.74 -22.44 26.13
C LEU A 199 13.78 -21.85 25.09
N SER A 200 14.08 -20.67 24.54
CA SER A 200 13.27 -20.06 23.47
C SER A 200 13.19 -20.96 22.25
N GLU A 201 14.34 -21.46 21.78
CA GLU A 201 14.38 -22.38 20.64
C GLU A 201 13.56 -23.65 20.89
N ARG A 202 13.60 -24.19 22.12
CA ARG A 202 12.76 -25.34 22.49
C ARG A 202 11.28 -24.98 22.51
N LEU A 203 10.89 -23.86 23.12
CA LEU A 203 9.50 -23.42 23.20
C LEU A 203 8.93 -23.11 21.81
N GLU A 204 9.70 -22.43 20.97
CA GLU A 204 9.37 -22.20 19.55
C GLU A 204 9.28 -23.52 18.78
N THR A 205 10.15 -24.49 19.09
CA THR A 205 10.03 -25.85 18.53
C THR A 205 8.79 -26.56 19.08
N MET A 206 8.41 -26.35 20.35
CA MET A 206 7.18 -26.89 20.92
C MET A 206 5.93 -26.32 20.25
N ASP A 207 5.89 -25.02 20.01
CA ASP A 207 4.80 -24.35 19.28
C ASP A 207 4.74 -24.81 17.81
N LYS A 208 5.90 -25.04 17.18
CA LYS A 208 5.99 -25.68 15.85
C LYS A 208 5.57 -27.16 15.85
N THR A 209 5.58 -27.83 17.01
CA THR A 209 5.36 -29.28 17.16
C THR A 209 4.06 -29.68 17.87
N LEU A 210 3.11 -28.75 18.06
CA LEU A 210 1.73 -29.11 18.39
C LEU A 210 0.98 -29.56 17.13
N GLY A 211 0.04 -30.50 17.30
CA GLY A 211 -0.96 -30.72 16.27
C GLY A 211 -1.77 -29.42 16.07
N MET A 212 -2.09 -29.06 14.84
CA MET A 212 -2.91 -27.87 14.55
C MET A 212 -4.15 -28.22 13.75
N ILE A 213 -5.28 -27.62 14.10
CA ILE A 213 -6.57 -27.88 13.47
C ILE A 213 -7.16 -26.55 13.03
N SER A 214 -7.74 -26.53 11.83
CA SER A 214 -8.51 -25.38 11.33
C SER A 214 -9.84 -25.84 10.74
N PHE A 215 -10.79 -24.92 10.70
CA PHE A 215 -12.11 -25.10 10.12
C PHE A 215 -12.35 -23.96 9.14
N THR A 216 -12.82 -24.28 7.94
CA THR A 216 -13.22 -23.29 6.94
C THR A 216 -14.69 -23.51 6.56
N PHE A 217 -15.49 -22.46 6.58
CA PHE A 217 -16.86 -22.47 6.09
C PHE A 217 -16.91 -21.81 4.71
N ASP A 218 -17.25 -22.60 3.70
CA ASP A 218 -17.24 -22.20 2.29
C ASP A 218 -18.56 -21.52 1.91
N GLY A 219 -18.45 -20.45 1.14
CA GLY A 219 -19.59 -19.64 0.76
C GLY A 219 -19.68 -18.37 1.60
N ALA A 220 -20.83 -17.70 1.49
CA ALA A 220 -21.09 -16.46 2.22
C ALA A 220 -22.45 -16.50 2.91
N PHE A 221 -22.87 -17.68 3.36
CA PHE A 221 -24.25 -17.96 3.76
C PHE A 221 -24.59 -17.36 5.12
N ALA A 222 -25.88 -17.10 5.38
CA ALA A 222 -26.32 -16.49 6.64
C ALA A 222 -25.86 -17.28 7.88
N GLU A 223 -25.71 -18.59 7.72
CA GLU A 223 -25.22 -19.57 8.68
C GLU A 223 -23.76 -19.36 9.11
N ASP A 224 -22.97 -18.54 8.41
CA ASP A 224 -21.64 -18.13 8.89
C ASP A 224 -21.73 -17.46 10.28
N LYS A 225 -22.84 -16.75 10.56
CA LYS A 225 -23.11 -16.16 11.88
C LYS A 225 -23.31 -17.23 12.95
N VAL A 226 -23.95 -18.35 12.59
CA VAL A 226 -24.15 -19.50 13.48
C VAL A 226 -22.81 -20.17 13.75
N SER A 227 -22.03 -20.45 12.69
CA SER A 227 -20.67 -20.96 12.80
C SER A 227 -19.82 -20.08 13.72
N LYS A 228 -19.80 -18.76 13.50
CA LYS A 228 -19.05 -17.82 14.35
C LYS A 228 -19.50 -17.90 15.81
N SER A 229 -20.81 -17.84 16.07
CA SER A 229 -21.36 -17.93 17.43
C SER A 229 -20.91 -19.22 18.13
N ILE A 230 -20.96 -20.36 17.44
CA ILE A 230 -20.51 -21.64 17.98
C ILE A 230 -19.02 -21.58 18.31
N PHE A 231 -18.16 -21.02 17.45
CA PHE A 231 -16.72 -20.93 17.75
C PHE A 231 -16.41 -19.98 18.91
N ASP A 232 -17.13 -18.87 19.03
CA ASP A 232 -17.02 -17.93 20.15
C ASP A 232 -17.32 -18.61 21.49
N GLU A 233 -18.34 -19.49 21.55
CA GLU A 233 -18.69 -20.25 22.78
C GLU A 233 -17.54 -21.13 23.29
N TYR A 234 -16.67 -21.60 22.39
CA TYR A 234 -15.55 -22.49 22.73
C TYR A 234 -14.24 -21.74 22.97
N GLY A 235 -14.20 -20.44 22.65
CA GLY A 235 -12.98 -19.64 22.61
C GLY A 235 -12.04 -20.05 21.48
N PHE A 236 -12.60 -20.53 20.36
CA PHE A 236 -11.85 -20.92 19.16
C PHE A 236 -12.11 -19.92 18.02
N VAL A 237 -11.30 -20.03 16.97
CA VAL A 237 -11.49 -19.29 15.72
C VAL A 237 -11.60 -20.26 14.54
N CYS A 238 -12.30 -19.84 13.50
CA CYS A 238 -12.39 -20.54 12.21
C CYS A 238 -12.09 -19.57 11.06
N ASN A 239 -12.29 -20.05 9.83
CA ASN A 239 -12.12 -19.26 8.61
C ASN A 239 -13.44 -19.24 7.84
N PHE A 240 -13.68 -18.15 7.14
CA PHE A 240 -14.74 -18.05 6.15
C PHE A 240 -14.11 -17.90 4.77
N ALA A 241 -14.66 -18.60 3.79
CA ALA A 241 -14.22 -18.52 2.40
C ALA A 241 -15.37 -18.05 1.51
N PRO A 242 -15.72 -16.75 1.49
CA PRO A 242 -16.81 -16.26 0.66
C PRO A 242 -16.40 -16.01 -0.81
N PRO A 243 -17.27 -16.30 -1.79
CA PRO A 243 -17.11 -15.72 -3.12
C PRO A 243 -17.43 -14.24 -3.00
N THR A 244 -16.61 -13.38 -3.60
CA THR A 244 -16.74 -11.93 -3.38
C THR A 244 -18.08 -11.36 -3.84
N ASP A 245 -18.69 -11.94 -4.88
CA ASP A 245 -20.02 -11.54 -5.33
C ASP A 245 -21.14 -12.00 -4.36
N TRP A 246 -20.85 -12.92 -3.43
CA TRP A 246 -21.85 -13.45 -2.48
C TRP A 246 -21.84 -12.74 -1.12
N ILE A 247 -20.75 -12.03 -0.77
CA ILE A 247 -20.57 -11.38 0.54
C ILE A 247 -21.77 -10.53 0.97
N ASN A 248 -22.30 -9.71 0.05
CA ASN A 248 -23.42 -8.81 0.34
C ASN A 248 -24.80 -9.46 0.17
N ILE A 249 -24.86 -10.73 -0.22
CA ILE A 249 -26.14 -11.42 -0.38
C ILE A 249 -26.74 -11.77 1.00
N PHE A 250 -25.93 -12.27 1.93
CA PHE A 250 -26.45 -12.78 3.21
C PHE A 250 -25.91 -12.07 4.45
N ASN A 251 -24.60 -11.80 4.51
CA ASN A 251 -23.96 -11.29 5.74
C ASN A 251 -23.51 -9.83 5.67
N GLY A 252 -23.19 -9.32 4.48
CA GLY A 252 -22.63 -7.99 4.28
C GLY A 252 -21.12 -7.93 4.57
N VAL A 253 -20.43 -6.98 3.95
CA VAL A 253 -18.97 -6.78 4.10
C VAL A 253 -18.55 -6.55 5.55
N GLU A 254 -19.33 -5.79 6.33
CA GLU A 254 -18.94 -5.45 7.71
C GLU A 254 -18.91 -6.66 8.66
N PHE A 255 -19.72 -7.70 8.41
CA PHE A 255 -19.64 -8.94 9.19
C PHE A 255 -18.25 -9.58 9.07
N TYR A 256 -17.74 -9.75 7.86
CA TYR A 256 -16.43 -10.37 7.63
C TYR A 256 -15.27 -9.50 8.12
N LYS A 257 -15.38 -8.18 8.00
CA LYS A 257 -14.40 -7.25 8.59
C LYS A 257 -14.39 -7.33 10.10
N GLN A 258 -15.56 -7.43 10.73
CA GLN A 258 -15.65 -7.59 12.18
C GLN A 258 -15.08 -8.95 12.63
N ALA A 259 -15.48 -10.04 11.98
CA ALA A 259 -14.94 -11.36 12.27
C ALA A 259 -13.40 -11.38 12.15
N GLN A 260 -12.85 -10.75 11.11
CA GLN A 260 -11.40 -10.62 10.94
C GLN A 260 -10.73 -9.80 12.06
N ARG A 261 -11.34 -8.69 12.52
CA ARG A 261 -10.86 -7.93 13.68
C ARG A 261 -10.87 -8.75 14.98
N GLU A 262 -11.79 -9.70 15.07
CA GLU A 262 -11.93 -10.62 16.21
C GLU A 262 -11.04 -11.88 16.09
N GLY A 263 -10.23 -11.97 15.03
CA GLY A 263 -9.21 -13.02 14.85
C GLY A 263 -9.62 -14.16 13.92
N TYR A 264 -10.82 -14.14 13.35
CA TYR A 264 -11.25 -15.13 12.35
C TYR A 264 -10.49 -14.96 11.03
N GLY A 265 -10.22 -16.07 10.34
CA GLY A 265 -9.59 -16.05 9.03
C GLY A 265 -10.59 -15.75 7.91
N ILE A 266 -10.13 -15.05 6.86
CA ILE A 266 -10.89 -14.89 5.61
C ILE A 266 -10.02 -15.37 4.46
N GLU A 267 -10.53 -16.33 3.69
CA GLU A 267 -9.84 -16.94 2.54
C GLU A 267 -10.55 -16.54 1.25
N ALA A 268 -9.80 -16.29 0.17
CA ALA A 268 -10.41 -15.92 -1.09
C ALA A 268 -11.04 -17.15 -1.76
N PHE A 269 -12.32 -17.06 -2.13
CA PHE A 269 -13.07 -18.16 -2.76
C PHE A 269 -13.62 -17.77 -4.12
N THR A 270 -12.73 -17.36 -5.03
CA THR A 270 -13.04 -16.79 -6.36
C THR A 270 -14.01 -15.59 -6.29
N ARG A 271 -14.47 -15.12 -7.44
CA ARG A 271 -15.44 -14.02 -7.48
C ARG A 271 -16.86 -14.54 -7.46
N THR A 272 -17.17 -15.44 -8.38
CA THR A 272 -18.51 -15.93 -8.71
C THR A 272 -18.73 -17.40 -8.37
N HIS A 273 -17.71 -18.09 -7.85
CA HIS A 273 -17.70 -19.55 -7.70
C HIS A 273 -17.70 -20.30 -9.05
N LYS A 274 -16.93 -19.80 -10.02
CA LYS A 274 -16.79 -20.45 -11.34
C LYS A 274 -16.12 -21.81 -11.20
N ASP A 275 -16.68 -22.84 -11.84
CA ASP A 275 -16.04 -24.16 -11.91
C ASP A 275 -14.74 -24.09 -12.73
N MET A 276 -13.65 -24.57 -12.12
CA MET A 276 -12.30 -24.60 -12.67
C MET A 276 -11.62 -25.96 -12.44
N THR A 277 -12.41 -26.99 -12.11
CA THR A 277 -11.95 -28.36 -11.82
C THR A 277 -11.30 -29.03 -13.02
N SER A 278 -11.77 -28.69 -14.22
CA SER A 278 -11.29 -29.24 -15.48
C SER A 278 -10.87 -28.12 -16.44
N TYR A 279 -9.84 -28.40 -17.24
CA TYR A 279 -9.42 -27.48 -18.29
C TYR A 279 -10.41 -27.53 -19.45
N ASP A 280 -11.04 -26.40 -19.74
CA ASP A 280 -11.88 -26.24 -20.93
C ASP A 280 -11.11 -25.47 -22.01
N PRO A 281 -10.69 -26.12 -23.11
CA PRO A 281 -9.97 -25.45 -24.20
C PRO A 281 -10.82 -24.41 -24.95
N ASN A 282 -12.14 -24.39 -24.73
CA ASN A 282 -13.06 -23.44 -25.35
C ASN A 282 -13.31 -22.20 -24.46
N VAL A 283 -12.88 -22.23 -23.19
CA VAL A 283 -12.93 -21.07 -22.30
C VAL A 283 -11.61 -20.33 -22.44
N ASP A 284 -11.72 -19.04 -22.76
CA ASP A 284 -10.58 -18.14 -22.77
C ASP A 284 -9.93 -18.12 -21.38
N GLU A 285 -8.65 -18.50 -21.31
CA GLU A 285 -7.88 -18.60 -20.08
C GLU A 285 -7.88 -17.28 -19.28
N ARG A 286 -8.05 -16.14 -19.98
CA ARG A 286 -8.20 -14.81 -19.36
C ARG A 286 -9.43 -14.69 -18.47
N ILE A 287 -10.48 -15.49 -18.69
CA ILE A 287 -11.68 -15.52 -17.84
C ILE A 287 -11.32 -16.15 -16.49
N ILE A 288 -10.51 -17.21 -16.50
CA ILE A 288 -10.06 -17.90 -15.28
C ILE A 288 -9.07 -17.03 -14.50
N GLU A 289 -8.10 -16.45 -15.20
CA GLU A 289 -7.18 -15.48 -14.61
C GLU A 289 -7.94 -14.33 -13.92
N ARG A 290 -8.94 -13.75 -14.59
CA ARG A 290 -9.76 -12.68 -14.01
C ARG A 290 -10.59 -13.13 -12.82
N GLU A 291 -11.13 -14.33 -12.84
CA GLU A 291 -11.91 -14.87 -11.72
C GLU A 291 -11.08 -14.92 -10.43
N ILE A 292 -9.79 -15.26 -10.57
CA ILE A 292 -8.83 -15.40 -9.46
C ILE A 292 -8.28 -14.02 -9.04
N ILE A 293 -7.85 -13.19 -9.99
CA ILE A 293 -7.25 -11.86 -9.72
C ILE A 293 -8.31 -10.88 -9.19
N SER A 294 -9.48 -10.81 -9.84
CA SER A 294 -10.52 -9.86 -9.43
C SER A 294 -11.04 -10.17 -8.02
N SER A 295 -11.01 -11.44 -7.59
CA SER A 295 -11.37 -11.80 -6.22
C SER A 295 -10.43 -11.15 -5.20
N ALA A 296 -9.11 -11.27 -5.39
CA ALA A 296 -8.11 -10.62 -4.53
C ALA A 296 -8.29 -9.10 -4.50
N GLU A 297 -8.47 -8.47 -5.66
CA GLU A 297 -8.66 -7.02 -5.78
C GLU A 297 -9.96 -6.55 -5.09
N ILE A 298 -11.05 -7.32 -5.18
CA ILE A 298 -12.32 -6.97 -4.53
C ILE A 298 -12.20 -7.07 -3.02
N TYR A 299 -11.53 -8.10 -2.50
CA TYR A 299 -11.25 -8.21 -1.06
C TYR A 299 -10.43 -7.01 -0.56
N GLU A 300 -9.39 -6.62 -1.30
CA GLU A 300 -8.59 -5.42 -1.00
C GLU A 300 -9.46 -4.16 -1.00
N GLN A 301 -10.35 -3.99 -1.99
CA GLN A 301 -11.30 -2.86 -2.06
C GLN A 301 -12.29 -2.83 -0.90
N MET A 302 -12.69 -3.99 -0.38
CA MET A 302 -13.57 -4.12 0.78
C MET A 302 -12.83 -3.86 2.11
N GLY A 303 -11.50 -3.78 2.10
CA GLY A 303 -10.68 -3.70 3.30
C GLY A 303 -10.70 -5.00 4.11
N ILE A 304 -10.77 -6.13 3.43
CA ILE A 304 -10.68 -7.48 4.00
C ILE A 304 -9.37 -8.09 3.53
N ALA A 305 -8.52 -8.54 4.47
CA ALA A 305 -7.27 -9.19 4.13
C ALA A 305 -7.48 -10.66 3.78
N THR A 306 -6.86 -11.13 2.69
CA THR A 306 -6.83 -12.55 2.29
C THR A 306 -5.42 -12.93 1.88
N THR A 307 -4.87 -14.02 2.44
CA THR A 307 -3.55 -14.58 2.05
C THR A 307 -3.65 -15.97 1.43
N GLY A 308 -4.78 -16.65 1.66
CA GLY A 308 -5.09 -17.98 1.12
C GLY A 308 -6.16 -17.96 0.06
N PHE A 309 -6.13 -18.98 -0.80
CA PHE A 309 -7.15 -19.23 -1.81
C PHE A 309 -7.81 -20.60 -1.60
N VAL A 310 -9.12 -20.66 -1.69
CA VAL A 310 -9.89 -21.89 -1.78
C VAL A 310 -10.36 -22.03 -3.22
N SER A 311 -10.09 -23.17 -3.86
CA SER A 311 -10.65 -23.43 -5.19
C SER A 311 -12.10 -23.92 -5.10
N PRO A 312 -12.98 -23.52 -6.03
CA PRO A 312 -14.30 -24.12 -6.17
C PRO A 312 -14.17 -25.65 -6.28
N ASN A 313 -15.00 -26.38 -5.54
CA ASN A 313 -14.91 -27.84 -5.40
C ASN A 313 -13.58 -28.37 -4.81
N SER A 314 -12.76 -27.50 -4.19
CA SER A 314 -11.42 -27.81 -3.67
C SER A 314 -10.48 -28.40 -4.73
N GLN A 315 -10.69 -28.08 -6.01
CA GLN A 315 -9.87 -28.55 -7.11
C GLN A 315 -9.68 -27.46 -8.16
N ILE A 316 -8.49 -27.45 -8.77
CA ILE A 316 -8.21 -26.61 -9.92
C ILE A 316 -7.45 -27.41 -10.98
N ALA A 317 -7.75 -27.16 -12.25
CA ALA A 317 -6.97 -27.74 -13.33
C ALA A 317 -5.53 -27.22 -13.30
N THR A 318 -4.55 -28.09 -13.53
CA THR A 318 -3.11 -27.76 -13.47
C THR A 318 -2.71 -26.58 -14.35
N GLN A 319 -3.41 -26.39 -15.48
CA GLN A 319 -3.19 -25.26 -16.38
C GLN A 319 -3.46 -23.90 -15.71
N TYR A 320 -4.35 -23.86 -14.72
CA TYR A 320 -4.77 -22.65 -14.03
C TYR A 320 -4.03 -22.42 -12.70
N GLU A 321 -3.28 -23.40 -12.17
CA GLU A 321 -2.56 -23.31 -10.88
C GLU A 321 -1.63 -22.10 -10.80
N LYS A 322 -0.95 -21.77 -11.91
CA LYS A 322 -0.05 -20.61 -12.00
C LYS A 322 -0.72 -19.29 -11.57
N TYR A 323 -2.02 -19.13 -11.84
CA TYR A 323 -2.75 -17.92 -11.45
C TYR A 323 -2.99 -17.87 -9.94
N VAL A 324 -3.16 -19.02 -9.29
CA VAL A 324 -3.28 -19.07 -7.82
C VAL A 324 -1.92 -18.78 -7.17
N ILE A 325 -0.87 -19.46 -7.64
CA ILE A 325 0.50 -19.32 -7.10
C ILE A 325 1.00 -17.87 -7.22
N ASN A 326 0.69 -17.19 -8.33
CA ASN A 326 1.14 -15.81 -8.55
C ASN A 326 0.40 -14.76 -7.70
N ASN A 327 -0.76 -15.10 -7.11
CA ASN A 327 -1.63 -14.13 -6.43
C ASN A 327 -1.88 -14.43 -4.94
N TYR A 328 -1.63 -15.64 -4.47
CA TYR A 328 -1.87 -16.05 -3.09
C TYR A 328 -0.68 -16.80 -2.50
N ASP A 329 -0.52 -16.76 -1.17
CA ASP A 329 0.62 -17.35 -0.48
C ASP A 329 0.46 -18.86 -0.25
N TYR A 330 -0.78 -19.33 -0.19
CA TYR A 330 -1.14 -20.74 -0.07
C TYR A 330 -2.49 -21.00 -0.72
N ALA A 331 -2.78 -22.26 -1.01
CA ALA A 331 -4.07 -22.63 -1.58
C ALA A 331 -4.58 -24.01 -1.15
N ILE A 332 -5.90 -24.10 -1.09
CA ILE A 332 -6.66 -25.31 -0.85
C ILE A 332 -7.21 -25.80 -2.18
N ASN A 333 -6.36 -26.52 -2.91
CA ASN A 333 -6.63 -27.05 -4.25
C ASN A 333 -6.40 -28.56 -4.37
N GLY A 334 -6.10 -29.24 -3.26
CA GLY A 334 -5.98 -30.69 -3.25
C GLY A 334 -7.36 -31.33 -3.23
N VAL A 335 -7.59 -32.32 -4.12
CA VAL A 335 -8.83 -33.11 -4.22
C VAL A 335 -9.39 -33.42 -2.83
N GLY A 336 -10.52 -32.76 -2.51
CA GLY A 336 -11.21 -32.93 -1.23
C GLY A 336 -11.54 -34.39 -0.96
N VAL A 337 -11.23 -34.88 0.24
CA VAL A 337 -11.48 -36.27 0.62
C VAL A 337 -12.93 -36.38 1.08
N GLN A 338 -13.83 -36.78 0.17
CA GLN A 338 -15.25 -37.00 0.50
C GLN A 338 -15.49 -38.30 1.29
N ASP A 339 -14.58 -39.28 1.21
CA ASP A 339 -14.69 -40.55 1.95
C ASP A 339 -13.41 -40.91 2.73
N ASN A 340 -13.55 -40.97 4.05
CA ASN A 340 -12.84 -41.85 4.99
C ASN A 340 -11.32 -41.97 4.85
N SER A 341 -10.55 -40.86 4.85
CA SER A 341 -9.09 -41.03 4.85
C SER A 341 -8.31 -40.03 5.67
N MET A 342 -7.43 -40.59 6.49
CA MET A 342 -6.32 -39.97 7.21
C MET A 342 -5.35 -39.18 6.30
N ARG A 343 -5.66 -38.99 5.02
CA ARG A 343 -4.94 -38.17 4.02
C ARG A 343 -5.10 -36.67 4.27
N ALA A 344 -6.21 -36.24 4.88
CA ALA A 344 -6.39 -34.84 5.28
C ALA A 344 -5.46 -34.43 6.45
N VAL A 345 -4.90 -35.41 7.18
CA VAL A 345 -3.85 -35.17 8.18
C VAL A 345 -2.53 -34.99 7.44
N GLN A 346 -2.14 -33.73 7.28
CA GLN A 346 -1.05 -33.30 6.40
C GLN A 346 0.28 -33.18 7.14
N ASP A 347 1.34 -33.63 6.47
CA ASP A 347 2.69 -33.57 7.00
C ASP A 347 3.34 -32.24 6.64
N PRO A 348 3.73 -31.40 7.63
CA PRO A 348 4.37 -30.12 7.36
C PRO A 348 5.73 -30.23 6.69
N LEU A 349 6.36 -31.42 6.68
CA LEU A 349 7.60 -31.66 5.93
C LEU A 349 7.38 -31.77 4.42
N ILE A 350 6.14 -31.97 3.99
CA ILE A 350 5.77 -31.88 2.57
C ILE A 350 5.63 -30.39 2.26
N ASN A 351 6.66 -29.80 1.66
CA ASN A 351 6.74 -28.38 1.31
C ASN A 351 5.84 -28.02 0.10
N ASP A 352 4.57 -28.37 0.20
CA ASP A 352 3.53 -28.04 -0.76
C ASP A 352 2.40 -27.32 -0.05
N ARG A 353 2.38 -25.99 -0.20
CA ARG A 353 1.39 -25.09 0.41
C ARG A 353 0.25 -24.72 -0.54
N TYR A 354 0.25 -25.25 -1.78
CA TYR A 354 -0.74 -24.92 -2.80
C TYR A 354 -1.72 -26.05 -3.11
N HIS A 355 -1.41 -27.28 -2.65
CA HIS A 355 -2.28 -28.44 -2.78
C HIS A 355 -2.80 -28.93 -1.43
N LEU A 356 -3.19 -27.99 -0.56
CA LEU A 356 -3.74 -28.33 0.75
C LEU A 356 -5.08 -29.05 0.60
N VAL A 357 -5.31 -30.04 1.46
CA VAL A 357 -6.50 -30.90 1.45
C VAL A 357 -7.34 -30.65 2.70
N ARG A 358 -8.67 -30.76 2.58
CA ARG A 358 -9.60 -30.65 3.71
C ARG A 358 -10.47 -31.90 3.88
N MET A 359 -10.94 -32.11 5.11
CA MET A 359 -11.90 -33.14 5.49
C MET A 359 -13.29 -32.54 5.69
N SER A 360 -14.33 -33.09 5.06
CA SER A 360 -15.70 -32.61 5.25
C SER A 360 -16.22 -32.98 6.62
N LEU A 361 -16.82 -32.03 7.35
CA LEU A 361 -17.54 -32.33 8.59
C LEU A 361 -18.83 -33.09 8.31
N THR A 362 -19.57 -32.73 7.27
CA THR A 362 -20.82 -33.40 6.87
C THR A 362 -20.60 -34.87 6.52
N TYR A 363 -19.71 -35.17 5.57
CA TYR A 363 -19.63 -36.48 4.94
C TYR A 363 -18.84 -37.53 5.74
N ASN A 364 -18.20 -37.16 6.86
CA ASN A 364 -17.46 -38.09 7.71
C ASN A 364 -18.18 -38.34 9.04
N THR A 365 -18.10 -39.56 9.58
CA THR A 365 -18.68 -39.87 10.91
C THR A 365 -17.91 -39.16 12.02
N ILE A 366 -18.54 -39.00 13.19
CA ILE A 366 -17.88 -38.43 14.38
C ILE A 366 -16.64 -39.26 14.74
N GLU A 367 -16.73 -40.58 14.64
CA GLU A 367 -15.63 -41.50 14.94
C GLU A 367 -14.45 -41.31 13.99
N SER A 368 -14.71 -41.17 12.68
CA SER A 368 -13.64 -40.90 11.70
C SER A 368 -12.99 -39.54 11.91
N ILE A 369 -13.79 -38.51 12.26
CA ILE A 369 -13.28 -37.17 12.58
C ILE A 369 -12.40 -37.21 13.84
N LYS A 370 -12.86 -37.88 14.91
CA LYS A 370 -12.08 -38.07 16.13
C LYS A 370 -10.77 -38.80 15.85
N ALA A 371 -10.80 -39.87 15.06
CA ALA A 371 -9.58 -40.60 14.68
C ALA A 371 -8.57 -39.71 13.92
N ALA A 372 -9.04 -38.83 13.03
CA ALA A 372 -8.18 -37.89 12.32
C ALA A 372 -7.57 -36.83 13.27
N ILE A 373 -8.35 -36.32 14.22
CA ILE A 373 -7.88 -35.43 15.29
C ILE A 373 -6.80 -36.12 16.12
N ASP A 374 -7.06 -37.34 16.60
CA ASP A 374 -6.13 -38.12 17.41
C ASP A 374 -4.80 -38.35 16.70
N LYS A 375 -4.84 -38.67 15.40
CA LYS A 375 -3.63 -38.79 14.58
C LYS A 375 -2.90 -37.46 14.45
N THR A 376 -3.62 -36.36 14.21
CA THR A 376 -3.04 -35.02 14.09
C THR A 376 -2.27 -34.63 15.35
N VAL A 377 -2.85 -34.91 16.51
CA VAL A 377 -2.21 -34.69 17.81
C VAL A 377 -1.02 -35.62 18.01
N ARG A 378 -1.20 -36.93 17.80
CA ARG A 378 -0.16 -37.94 18.00
C ARG A 378 1.06 -37.72 17.10
N GLU A 379 0.83 -37.36 15.84
CA GLU A 379 1.86 -37.17 14.82
C GLU A 379 2.30 -35.72 14.67
N LYS A 380 1.74 -34.78 15.45
CA LYS A 380 2.10 -33.35 15.45
C LYS A 380 1.94 -32.66 14.09
N LYS A 381 0.96 -33.15 13.32
CA LYS A 381 0.61 -32.73 11.97
C LYS A 381 -0.42 -31.61 11.98
N PHE A 382 -0.94 -31.24 10.82
CA PHE A 382 -2.09 -30.34 10.76
C PHE A 382 -3.28 -30.97 10.01
N LEU A 383 -4.48 -30.53 10.36
CA LEU A 383 -5.73 -31.00 9.81
C LEU A 383 -6.66 -29.83 9.52
N LEU A 384 -7.20 -29.79 8.30
CA LEU A 384 -8.10 -28.74 7.86
C LEU A 384 -9.47 -29.36 7.63
N PHE A 385 -10.51 -28.81 8.27
CA PHE A 385 -11.90 -29.19 8.05
C PHE A 385 -12.59 -28.18 7.13
N TYR A 386 -13.63 -28.65 6.43
CA TYR A 386 -14.55 -27.75 5.74
C TYR A 386 -16.01 -28.16 5.90
N ASP A 387 -16.87 -27.16 5.79
CA ASP A 387 -18.31 -27.32 5.60
C ASP A 387 -18.93 -26.04 5.00
N HIS A 388 -20.25 -25.93 4.91
CA HIS A 388 -20.96 -24.76 4.38
C HIS A 388 -21.93 -24.19 5.42
N LYS A 389 -23.22 -24.55 5.34
CA LYS A 389 -24.32 -23.92 6.11
C LYS A 389 -24.57 -24.65 7.44
N THR A 390 -23.78 -24.36 8.47
CA THR A 390 -23.94 -24.98 9.79
C THR A 390 -25.38 -24.88 10.31
N GLY A 391 -25.96 -26.02 10.67
CA GLY A 391 -27.31 -26.10 11.22
C GLY A 391 -28.44 -26.05 10.19
N SER A 392 -28.13 -25.88 8.91
CA SER A 392 -29.15 -25.87 7.86
C SER A 392 -29.86 -27.21 7.73
N SER A 393 -31.17 -27.18 7.47
CA SER A 393 -31.96 -28.37 7.17
C SER A 393 -31.69 -28.94 5.78
N GLU A 394 -30.92 -28.24 4.94
CA GLU A 394 -30.50 -28.71 3.63
C GLU A 394 -29.48 -29.86 3.76
N THR A 395 -29.63 -30.88 2.91
CA THR A 395 -28.66 -31.98 2.85
C THR A 395 -27.28 -31.47 2.44
N GLY A 396 -26.22 -32.04 3.01
CA GLY A 396 -24.84 -31.66 2.65
C GLY A 396 -24.18 -30.66 3.60
N ASN A 397 -24.75 -30.42 4.78
CA ASN A 397 -24.23 -29.48 5.78
C ASN A 397 -24.07 -30.12 7.18
N VAL A 398 -23.12 -29.62 7.95
CA VAL A 398 -22.90 -30.06 9.34
C VAL A 398 -24.01 -29.55 10.23
N THR A 399 -24.57 -30.43 11.08
CA THR A 399 -25.51 -30.00 12.11
C THR A 399 -24.79 -29.29 13.25
N GLU A 400 -25.46 -28.36 13.94
CA GLU A 400 -24.88 -27.70 15.12
C GLU A 400 -24.43 -28.73 16.17
N ASP A 401 -25.27 -29.72 16.47
CA ASP A 401 -24.96 -30.79 17.43
C ASP A 401 -23.67 -31.53 17.06
N LYS A 402 -23.52 -31.88 15.77
CA LYS A 402 -22.33 -32.60 15.32
C LYS A 402 -21.08 -31.73 15.44
N LEU A 403 -21.16 -30.45 15.05
CA LEU A 403 -20.05 -29.51 15.21
C LEU A 403 -19.66 -29.36 16.68
N ARG A 404 -20.63 -29.17 17.58
CA ARG A 404 -20.40 -29.05 19.02
C ARG A 404 -19.75 -30.29 19.63
N VAL A 405 -20.20 -31.49 19.26
CA VAL A 405 -19.57 -32.75 19.70
C VAL A 405 -18.09 -32.83 19.29
N ILE A 406 -17.75 -32.32 18.10
CA ILE A 406 -16.37 -32.30 17.61
C ILE A 406 -15.55 -31.25 18.38
N LEU A 407 -16.07 -30.05 18.58
CA LEU A 407 -15.38 -28.98 19.31
C LEU A 407 -15.20 -29.34 20.79
N ASP A 408 -16.21 -29.94 21.43
CA ASP A 408 -16.13 -30.48 22.80
C ASP A 408 -15.00 -31.51 22.89
N TYR A 409 -14.95 -32.43 21.93
CA TYR A 409 -13.92 -33.45 21.89
C TYR A 409 -12.52 -32.84 21.82
N ILE A 410 -12.30 -31.85 20.94
CA ILE A 410 -11.01 -31.15 20.81
C ILE A 410 -10.67 -30.41 22.10
N LYS A 411 -11.60 -29.61 22.62
CA LYS A 411 -11.39 -28.77 23.81
C LYS A 411 -11.02 -29.59 25.03
N VAL A 412 -11.89 -30.53 25.40
CA VAL A 412 -11.77 -31.34 26.63
C VAL A 412 -10.57 -32.29 26.57
N ASN A 413 -10.31 -32.91 25.41
CA ASN A 413 -9.28 -33.94 25.32
C ASN A 413 -7.89 -33.41 25.00
N TYR A 414 -7.78 -32.24 24.35
CA TYR A 414 -6.51 -31.78 23.80
C TYR A 414 -6.21 -30.32 24.07
N THR A 415 -7.10 -29.36 23.79
CA THR A 415 -6.75 -27.93 23.90
C THR A 415 -6.61 -27.48 25.35
N ASP A 416 -7.52 -27.86 26.25
CA ASP A 416 -7.39 -27.55 27.69
C ASP A 416 -6.17 -28.24 28.32
N LYS A 417 -5.69 -29.32 27.68
CA LYS A 417 -4.47 -30.04 28.04
C LYS A 417 -3.23 -29.57 27.27
N LYS A 418 -3.34 -28.49 26.49
CA LYS A 418 -2.28 -27.88 25.66
C LYS A 418 -1.59 -28.86 24.70
N LYS A 419 -2.35 -29.77 24.09
CA LYS A 419 -1.86 -30.80 23.13
C LYS A 419 -2.14 -30.49 21.66
N VAL A 420 -3.09 -29.61 21.38
CA VAL A 420 -3.49 -29.20 20.03
C VAL A 420 -3.94 -27.75 20.05
N GLN A 421 -3.72 -27.03 18.96
CA GLN A 421 -4.24 -25.69 18.77
C GLN A 421 -5.30 -25.68 17.67
N VAL A 422 -6.44 -25.04 17.94
CA VAL A 422 -7.40 -24.64 16.91
C VAL A 422 -7.04 -23.22 16.48
N SER A 423 -6.78 -23.01 15.19
CA SER A 423 -6.39 -21.70 14.66
C SER A 423 -6.91 -21.49 13.24
N ARG A 424 -6.78 -20.27 12.73
CA ARG A 424 -7.00 -19.95 11.31
C ARG A 424 -5.94 -20.59 10.41
N VAL A 425 -6.27 -20.81 9.14
CA VAL A 425 -5.38 -21.54 8.21
C VAL A 425 -4.05 -20.80 8.04
N SER A 426 -4.06 -19.48 7.90
CA SER A 426 -2.85 -18.67 7.75
C SER A 426 -1.81 -18.90 8.86
N ASP A 427 -2.27 -18.99 10.13
CA ASP A 427 -1.36 -19.20 11.26
C ASP A 427 -0.79 -20.62 11.26
N ILE A 428 -1.58 -21.61 10.82
CA ILE A 428 -1.08 -22.97 10.61
C ILE A 428 0.01 -22.97 9.53
N ILE A 429 -0.22 -22.31 8.40
CA ILE A 429 0.76 -22.26 7.32
C ILE A 429 2.04 -21.53 7.75
N GLN A 430 1.92 -20.39 8.43
CA GLN A 430 3.07 -19.67 8.99
C GLN A 430 3.86 -20.54 9.98
N ALA A 431 3.18 -21.21 10.92
CA ALA A 431 3.82 -22.05 11.92
C ALA A 431 4.49 -23.30 11.33
N LYS A 432 3.84 -23.94 10.33
CA LYS A 432 4.28 -25.23 9.77
C LYS A 432 5.28 -25.09 8.64
N TYR A 433 5.17 -24.06 7.80
CA TYR A 433 6.06 -23.83 6.67
C TYR A 433 7.13 -22.76 6.94
N GLY A 434 7.10 -22.08 8.10
CA GLY A 434 8.10 -21.09 8.48
C GLY A 434 8.11 -19.84 7.61
N ILE A 435 6.99 -19.54 6.96
CA ILE A 435 6.84 -18.37 6.08
C ILE A 435 6.21 -17.22 6.86
N PHE A 436 6.70 -16.00 6.63
CA PHE A 436 6.05 -14.81 7.15
C PHE A 436 4.89 -14.44 6.22
N LEU A 437 3.67 -14.75 6.65
CA LEU A 437 2.47 -14.22 6.01
C LEU A 437 2.26 -12.84 6.58
N ASP A 438 2.63 -11.82 5.81
CA ASP A 438 2.43 -10.44 6.23
C ASP A 438 0.93 -10.13 6.17
N GLY A 439 0.23 -10.46 7.27
CA GLY A 439 -1.11 -9.97 7.53
C GLY A 439 -1.15 -8.45 7.70
N ASN A 440 -0.01 -7.75 7.62
CA ASN A 440 0.01 -6.30 7.56
C ASN A 440 -0.37 -5.85 6.16
N TYR A 441 -1.51 -5.16 6.10
CA TYR A 441 -1.64 -3.87 5.45
C TYR A 441 -0.36 -3.43 4.70
N LYS A 442 -0.31 -3.64 3.38
CA LYS A 442 0.19 -2.54 2.55
C LYS A 442 -0.64 -1.37 3.00
N SER A 443 0.01 -0.40 3.65
CA SER A 443 -0.62 0.79 4.20
C SER A 443 -1.77 1.18 3.29
N ILE A 444 -2.99 1.14 3.84
CA ILE A 444 -4.14 1.74 3.16
C ILE A 444 -3.75 3.21 3.02
N SER A 445 -3.11 3.55 1.90
CA SER A 445 -3.15 4.90 1.40
C SER A 445 -4.62 5.17 1.27
N LYS A 446 -5.16 6.06 2.11
CA LYS A 446 -6.53 6.57 2.03
C LYS A 446 -6.90 6.76 0.56
N GLN A 447 -7.56 5.77 -0.04
CA GLN A 447 -7.94 5.80 -1.44
C GLN A 447 -9.31 5.14 -1.53
N SER A 448 -10.30 6.04 -1.52
CA SER A 448 -11.65 5.89 -2.07
C SER A 448 -12.35 4.57 -1.78
N LEU A 449 -13.16 4.55 -0.72
CA LEU A 449 -14.34 3.68 -0.69
C LEU A 449 -15.15 3.99 -1.97
N ASN A 450 -15.18 3.05 -2.91
CA ASN A 450 -16.27 2.98 -3.87
C ASN A 450 -17.48 2.48 -3.07
N LEU A 451 -18.41 3.39 -2.75
CA LEU A 451 -19.54 3.12 -1.86
C LEU A 451 -20.68 2.40 -2.57
N ALA A 452 -20.58 2.12 -3.88
CA ALA A 452 -21.66 1.45 -4.58
C ALA A 452 -21.73 -0.03 -4.19
N PRO A 453 -22.77 -0.45 -3.45
CA PRO A 453 -22.98 -1.85 -3.18
C PRO A 453 -23.47 -2.57 -4.44
N PRO A 454 -23.40 -3.91 -4.52
CA PRO A 454 -23.79 -4.66 -5.71
C PRO A 454 -25.27 -4.41 -6.08
N ILE A 455 -25.60 -4.63 -7.35
CA ILE A 455 -26.99 -4.52 -7.79
C ILE A 455 -27.79 -5.77 -7.37
N GLY A 456 -28.76 -5.55 -6.50
CA GLY A 456 -29.84 -6.47 -6.18
C GLY A 456 -29.47 -7.62 -5.24
N LYS A 457 -30.50 -8.28 -4.71
CA LYS A 457 -30.46 -9.67 -4.25
C LYS A 457 -31.07 -10.54 -5.35
N ILE A 458 -30.32 -11.52 -5.84
CA ILE A 458 -30.84 -12.47 -6.83
C ILE A 458 -31.80 -13.43 -6.10
N GLY A 459 -33.09 -13.43 -6.44
CA GLY A 459 -34.00 -14.53 -6.12
C GLY A 459 -34.97 -14.40 -4.92
N GLU A 460 -35.03 -13.29 -4.19
CA GLU A 460 -36.01 -13.12 -3.09
C GLU A 460 -37.00 -11.97 -3.35
N ALA A 461 -38.30 -12.23 -3.14
CA ALA A 461 -39.34 -11.21 -3.10
C ALA A 461 -39.66 -10.87 -1.63
N GLY A 462 -39.51 -9.59 -1.23
CA GLY A 462 -39.80 -9.14 0.13
C GLY A 462 -39.45 -7.67 0.38
N LEU A 463 -40.03 -7.10 1.44
CA LEU A 463 -39.85 -5.72 1.92
C LEU A 463 -38.46 -5.54 2.56
N ILE A 464 -37.41 -5.35 1.77
CA ILE A 464 -36.03 -5.19 2.26
C ILE A 464 -35.62 -3.70 2.15
N PRO A 465 -35.03 -3.09 3.21
CA PRO A 465 -34.58 -1.69 3.19
C PRO A 465 -33.33 -1.45 2.32
N TYR A 466 -33.29 -0.34 1.57
CA TYR A 466 -32.31 -0.03 0.52
C TYR A 466 -30.89 0.42 0.95
N TYR A 467 -30.41 0.03 2.13
CA TYR A 467 -29.16 0.59 2.68
C TYR A 467 -27.87 -0.02 2.07
N ASP A 468 -27.93 -1.24 1.52
CA ASP A 468 -26.73 -2.01 1.13
C ASP A 468 -26.77 -2.59 -0.32
N TYR A 469 -27.69 -2.15 -1.18
CA TYR A 469 -27.77 -2.60 -2.59
C TYR A 469 -28.64 -1.67 -3.45
N TRP A 470 -28.44 -1.74 -4.78
CA TRP A 470 -29.37 -1.14 -5.74
C TRP A 470 -30.57 -2.05 -5.96
N GLY A 471 -31.78 -1.59 -5.66
CA GLY A 471 -33.00 -2.36 -5.87
C GLY A 471 -33.93 -1.76 -6.92
N TYR A 472 -34.84 -2.57 -7.46
CA TYR A 472 -35.85 -2.14 -8.43
C TYR A 472 -37.24 -2.27 -7.82
N GLY A 473 -38.09 -1.25 -8.00
CA GLY A 473 -39.44 -1.27 -7.43
C GLY A 473 -40.23 0.01 -7.70
N THR A 474 -41.35 0.17 -6.99
CA THR A 474 -42.20 1.36 -7.10
C THR A 474 -41.42 2.61 -6.70
N HIS A 475 -41.46 3.62 -7.57
CA HIS A 475 -40.70 4.84 -7.38
C HIS A 475 -41.07 5.57 -6.08
N GLY A 476 -40.07 5.90 -5.28
CA GLY A 476 -40.25 6.55 -3.97
C GLY A 476 -40.57 5.59 -2.82
N SER A 477 -40.70 4.28 -3.08
CA SER A 477 -40.77 3.26 -2.02
C SER A 477 -39.47 3.23 -1.21
N THR A 478 -39.53 2.87 0.07
CA THR A 478 -38.36 2.58 0.93
C THR A 478 -38.06 1.08 1.03
N THR A 479 -38.83 0.25 0.33
CA THR A 479 -38.69 -1.21 0.27
C THR A 479 -38.75 -1.76 -1.16
N THR A 480 -37.96 -2.81 -1.44
CA THR A 480 -37.98 -3.53 -2.73
C THR A 480 -39.30 -4.22 -3.01
N GLN A 481 -39.71 -4.26 -4.28
CA GLN A 481 -40.92 -4.96 -4.72
C GLN A 481 -40.67 -5.95 -5.87
N ASP A 482 -39.54 -5.87 -6.60
CA ASP A 482 -39.24 -6.78 -7.73
C ASP A 482 -37.76 -7.18 -7.78
N THR A 483 -37.48 -8.41 -8.25
CA THR A 483 -36.13 -8.91 -8.52
C THR A 483 -35.55 -8.32 -9.80
N CYS A 484 -34.30 -7.83 -9.76
CA CYS A 484 -33.54 -7.45 -10.95
C CYS A 484 -33.05 -8.71 -11.69
N LEU A 485 -33.13 -8.74 -13.02
CA LEU A 485 -32.53 -9.81 -13.84
C LEU A 485 -31.11 -9.39 -14.25
N TYR A 486 -30.12 -10.26 -14.12
CA TYR A 486 -28.74 -10.02 -14.56
C TYR A 486 -28.41 -10.85 -15.80
N ASP A 487 -27.90 -10.21 -16.85
CA ASP A 487 -27.38 -10.85 -18.07
C ASP A 487 -25.88 -11.04 -17.91
N TYR A 488 -25.48 -12.27 -17.62
CA TYR A 488 -24.09 -12.67 -17.37
C TYR A 488 -23.18 -12.49 -18.59
N MET A 489 -23.71 -12.59 -19.81
CA MET A 489 -22.94 -12.38 -21.04
C MET A 489 -22.63 -10.90 -21.26
N LYS A 490 -23.58 -10.03 -20.87
CA LYS A 490 -23.46 -8.57 -21.01
C LYS A 490 -22.94 -7.86 -19.77
N GLN A 491 -22.77 -8.60 -18.68
CA GLN A 491 -22.43 -8.12 -17.34
C GLN A 491 -23.30 -6.94 -16.89
N ALA A 492 -24.62 -7.04 -17.13
CA ALA A 492 -25.55 -5.94 -16.93
C ALA A 492 -26.90 -6.40 -16.38
N ILE A 493 -27.54 -5.56 -15.57
CA ILE A 493 -28.96 -5.67 -15.25
C ILE A 493 -29.76 -5.50 -16.53
N VAL A 494 -30.77 -6.33 -16.71
CA VAL A 494 -31.75 -6.20 -17.78
C VAL A 494 -33.06 -5.70 -17.19
N LEU A 495 -33.43 -4.47 -17.54
CA LEU A 495 -34.79 -3.98 -17.34
C LEU A 495 -35.62 -4.32 -18.57
N ASN A 496 -36.52 -5.30 -18.41
CA ASN A 496 -37.51 -5.61 -19.42
C ASN A 496 -38.65 -4.59 -19.35
N LEU A 497 -38.74 -3.72 -20.35
CA LEU A 497 -39.87 -2.82 -20.55
C LEU A 497 -41.02 -3.65 -21.12
N LYS A 498 -42.08 -3.90 -20.34
CA LYS A 498 -43.26 -4.70 -20.76
C LYS A 498 -44.49 -3.85 -21.15
N ASN A 499 -44.59 -2.62 -20.65
CA ASN A 499 -45.50 -1.55 -21.10
C ASN A 499 -45.07 -0.20 -20.48
N SER A 500 -45.42 0.93 -21.12
CA SER A 500 -44.98 2.27 -20.71
C SER A 500 -45.49 2.69 -19.32
N LYS A 501 -46.73 2.34 -18.95
CA LYS A 501 -47.34 2.69 -17.66
C LYS A 501 -46.66 2.03 -16.46
N GLN A 502 -46.15 0.80 -16.60
CA GLN A 502 -45.38 0.15 -15.54
C GLN A 502 -43.97 0.71 -15.40
N ALA A 503 -43.32 1.11 -16.51
CA ALA A 503 -41.98 1.68 -16.49
C ALA A 503 -41.93 3.07 -15.83
N GLU A 504 -42.95 3.91 -16.07
CA GLU A 504 -43.02 5.27 -15.51
C GLU A 504 -43.15 5.32 -13.98
N ASN A 505 -43.74 4.29 -13.38
CA ASN A 505 -43.96 4.18 -11.93
C ASN A 505 -42.88 3.39 -11.19
N ARG A 506 -41.83 2.93 -11.88
CA ARG A 506 -40.75 2.12 -11.28
C ARG A 506 -39.41 2.82 -11.39
N SER A 507 -38.56 2.62 -10.38
CA SER A 507 -37.16 3.08 -10.38
C SER A 507 -36.20 2.01 -9.91
N ILE A 508 -34.99 2.08 -10.44
CA ILE A 508 -33.81 1.57 -9.75
C ILE A 508 -33.41 2.59 -8.71
N GLN A 509 -33.13 2.12 -7.51
CA GLN A 509 -32.96 3.01 -6.37
C GLN A 509 -32.02 2.44 -5.31
N MET A 510 -31.33 3.34 -4.63
CA MET A 510 -30.49 3.06 -3.47
C MET A 510 -30.68 4.13 -2.41
N CYS A 511 -30.39 3.79 -1.15
CA CYS A 511 -30.30 4.72 -0.05
C CYS A 511 -28.85 4.80 0.44
N LEU A 512 -28.30 6.00 0.50
CA LEU A 512 -27.01 6.29 1.08
C LEU A 512 -27.18 6.82 2.50
N ASP A 513 -26.49 6.21 3.46
CA ASP A 513 -26.36 6.77 4.80
C ASP A 513 -25.35 7.92 4.80
N LEU A 514 -25.84 9.12 5.10
CA LEU A 514 -25.08 10.35 5.22
C LEU A 514 -25.00 10.85 6.66
N SER A 515 -25.47 10.08 7.65
CA SER A 515 -25.50 10.45 9.06
C SER A 515 -24.14 10.90 9.62
N LYS A 516 -23.04 10.34 9.09
CA LYS A 516 -21.67 10.75 9.45
C LYS A 516 -21.30 12.19 9.10
N TYR A 517 -22.03 12.83 8.17
CA TYR A 517 -21.83 14.23 7.77
C TYR A 517 -22.75 15.19 8.54
N LYS A 518 -23.54 14.69 9.49
CA LYS A 518 -24.45 15.50 10.31
C LYS A 518 -23.69 16.61 11.05
N GLY A 519 -24.11 17.85 10.82
CA GLY A 519 -23.51 19.03 11.47
C GLY A 519 -22.21 19.52 10.82
N ASP A 520 -21.72 18.88 9.76
CA ASP A 520 -20.58 19.36 9.00
C ASP A 520 -21.01 20.55 8.12
N GLN A 521 -20.29 21.67 8.21
CA GLN A 521 -20.60 22.89 7.47
C GLN A 521 -19.85 23.01 6.13
N ARG A 522 -18.97 22.04 5.83
CA ARG A 522 -18.26 22.00 4.55
C ARG A 522 -19.21 21.59 3.41
N PRO A 523 -19.02 22.11 2.20
CA PRO A 523 -19.69 21.55 1.02
C PRO A 523 -19.25 20.11 0.82
N HIS A 524 -20.21 19.22 0.60
CA HIS A 524 -19.99 17.84 0.23
C HIS A 524 -20.79 17.53 -1.04
N SER A 525 -20.24 16.69 -1.91
CA SER A 525 -20.93 16.21 -3.11
C SER A 525 -21.01 14.68 -3.12
N ILE A 526 -22.07 14.18 -3.74
CA ILE A 526 -22.26 12.79 -4.13
C ILE A 526 -21.95 12.69 -5.62
N TYR A 527 -20.98 11.85 -5.98
CA TYR A 527 -20.61 11.54 -7.37
C TYR A 527 -21.18 10.19 -7.75
N PHE A 528 -21.65 10.10 -8.99
CA PHE A 528 -22.32 8.94 -9.53
C PHE A 528 -21.81 8.65 -10.95
N SER A 529 -21.63 7.37 -11.26
CA SER A 529 -21.40 6.87 -12.62
C SER A 529 -22.24 5.62 -12.91
N LEU A 530 -22.82 5.54 -14.11
CA LEU A 530 -23.64 4.41 -14.56
C LEU A 530 -23.43 4.08 -16.03
N PRO A 531 -22.88 2.91 -16.37
CA PRO A 531 -22.87 2.42 -17.74
C PRO A 531 -24.25 1.89 -18.17
N ILE A 532 -24.72 2.26 -19.36
CA ILE A 532 -26.09 2.00 -19.82
C ILE A 532 -26.25 1.93 -21.35
N TRP A 533 -27.13 1.05 -21.83
CA TRP A 533 -27.54 0.95 -23.24
C TRP A 533 -28.88 0.24 -23.41
N MET A 534 -29.40 0.17 -24.64
CA MET A 534 -30.66 -0.49 -24.95
C MET A 534 -30.52 -1.58 -26.02
N SER A 535 -31.51 -2.46 -26.10
CA SER A 535 -31.73 -3.27 -27.29
C SER A 535 -32.32 -2.42 -28.43
N SER A 536 -31.91 -2.71 -29.67
CA SER A 536 -32.26 -1.95 -30.89
C SER A 536 -33.77 -1.74 -31.13
N LEU A 537 -34.62 -2.62 -30.58
CA LEU A 537 -36.09 -2.53 -30.67
C LEU A 537 -36.69 -1.40 -29.80
N SER A 538 -35.88 -0.69 -29.02
CA SER A 538 -36.32 0.23 -27.95
C SER A 538 -35.88 1.69 -28.13
N LEU A 539 -35.37 2.06 -29.31
CA LEU A 539 -34.94 3.42 -29.65
C LEU A 539 -36.06 4.42 -29.29
N ASN A 540 -35.75 5.42 -28.43
CA ASN A 540 -36.61 6.51 -27.90
C ASN A 540 -37.01 6.44 -26.40
N ALA A 541 -36.33 5.66 -25.56
CA ALA A 541 -36.49 5.82 -24.11
C ALA A 541 -35.63 6.99 -23.58
N GLU A 542 -36.16 7.69 -22.59
CA GLU A 542 -35.45 8.69 -21.82
C GLU A 542 -35.23 8.16 -20.41
N ILE A 543 -34.09 8.47 -19.81
CA ILE A 543 -33.84 8.17 -18.41
C ILE A 543 -33.95 9.41 -17.60
N THR A 544 -34.72 9.29 -16.53
CA THR A 544 -34.83 10.32 -15.51
C THR A 544 -34.07 9.94 -14.26
N MET A 545 -33.22 10.84 -13.80
CA MET A 545 -32.51 10.69 -12.53
C MET A 545 -32.88 11.80 -11.56
N ASP A 546 -33.13 11.43 -10.30
CA ASP A 546 -33.32 12.36 -9.19
C ASP A 546 -32.70 11.82 -7.90
N CYS A 547 -32.27 12.73 -7.04
CA CYS A 547 -31.77 12.43 -5.70
C CYS A 547 -32.62 13.17 -4.67
N ARG A 548 -33.07 12.46 -3.63
CA ARG A 548 -33.93 12.98 -2.58
C ARG A 548 -33.23 12.88 -1.23
N PHE A 549 -33.29 13.95 -0.47
CA PHE A 549 -32.70 14.04 0.85
C PHE A 549 -33.79 13.89 1.91
N TYR A 550 -33.51 13.11 2.95
CA TYR A 550 -34.41 12.87 4.07
C TYR A 550 -33.72 13.22 5.40
N ASP A 551 -34.51 13.75 6.33
CA ASP A 551 -34.09 13.98 7.71
C ASP A 551 -34.26 12.74 8.59
N THR A 552 -33.77 12.80 9.83
CA THR A 552 -33.76 11.70 10.81
C THR A 552 -35.13 11.13 11.15
N ASP A 553 -36.20 11.89 10.88
CA ASP A 553 -37.59 11.47 11.12
C ASP A 553 -38.22 10.87 9.85
N GLY A 554 -37.44 10.71 8.78
CA GLY A 554 -37.88 10.17 7.49
C GLY A 554 -38.64 11.17 6.63
N LYS A 555 -38.63 12.46 6.97
CA LYS A 555 -39.29 13.50 6.17
C LYS A 555 -38.38 13.94 5.04
N MET A 556 -38.94 14.02 3.82
CA MET A 556 -38.22 14.53 2.66
C MET A 556 -37.97 16.03 2.83
N ILE A 557 -36.70 16.42 2.73
CA ILE A 557 -36.25 17.80 2.96
C ILE A 557 -35.70 18.47 1.70
N GLY A 558 -35.46 17.70 0.64
CA GLY A 558 -34.96 18.24 -0.62
C GLY A 558 -34.98 17.22 -1.75
N VAL A 559 -35.07 17.71 -2.98
CA VAL A 559 -35.00 16.90 -4.20
C VAL A 559 -34.24 17.65 -5.28
N THR A 560 -33.33 16.98 -5.97
CA THR A 560 -32.62 17.56 -7.11
C THR A 560 -33.52 17.66 -8.34
N LYS A 561 -33.20 18.56 -9.29
CA LYS A 561 -33.95 18.66 -10.55
C LYS A 561 -33.90 17.32 -11.29
N VAL A 562 -35.06 16.85 -11.77
CA VAL A 562 -35.16 15.62 -12.56
C VAL A 562 -34.54 15.86 -13.93
N ASN A 563 -33.51 15.10 -14.29
CA ASN A 563 -32.85 15.26 -15.58
C ASN A 563 -33.25 14.16 -16.56
N GLN A 564 -33.56 14.51 -17.81
CA GLN A 564 -33.98 13.58 -18.88
C GLN A 564 -32.83 13.32 -19.85
N LEU A 565 -32.59 12.05 -20.17
CA LEU A 565 -31.46 11.63 -20.99
C LEU A 565 -31.86 10.63 -22.06
N PRO A 566 -31.62 10.90 -23.36
CA PRO A 566 -31.85 9.89 -24.38
C PRO A 566 -30.87 8.73 -24.22
N VAL A 567 -31.37 7.51 -24.40
CA VAL A 567 -30.54 6.29 -24.36
C VAL A 567 -30.47 5.70 -25.76
N THR A 568 -29.28 5.23 -26.14
CA THR A 568 -29.00 4.61 -27.44
C THR A 568 -28.83 3.09 -27.30
N ASP A 569 -28.75 2.41 -28.44
CA ASP A 569 -28.29 1.02 -28.53
C ASP A 569 -26.77 0.89 -28.34
N GLU A 570 -26.02 1.99 -28.52
CA GLU A 570 -24.64 2.12 -28.08
C GLU A 570 -24.53 2.30 -26.56
N ARG A 571 -23.44 1.77 -25.99
CA ARG A 571 -23.12 1.88 -24.56
C ARG A 571 -22.61 3.26 -24.18
N LEU A 572 -23.33 3.87 -23.24
CA LEU A 572 -23.05 5.19 -22.67
C LEU A 572 -22.61 5.04 -21.21
N ILE A 573 -21.83 5.99 -20.71
CA ILE A 573 -21.53 6.10 -19.27
C ILE A 573 -22.10 7.43 -18.79
N LEU A 574 -23.05 7.36 -17.87
CA LEU A 574 -23.72 8.53 -17.29
C LEU A 574 -23.01 8.93 -16.00
N GLY A 575 -22.37 10.11 -16.01
CA GLY A 575 -21.79 10.73 -14.82
C GLY A 575 -22.69 11.82 -14.24
N ALA A 576 -22.74 11.93 -12.90
CA ALA A 576 -23.42 13.03 -12.21
C ALA A 576 -22.75 13.42 -10.90
N GLU A 577 -22.91 14.68 -10.52
CA GLU A 577 -22.52 15.24 -9.22
C GLU A 577 -23.75 15.88 -8.57
N VAL A 578 -23.96 15.61 -7.28
CA VAL A 578 -25.09 16.11 -6.50
C VAL A 578 -24.57 16.73 -5.21
N GLY A 579 -24.75 18.04 -5.03
CA GLY A 579 -24.37 18.71 -3.78
C GLY A 579 -25.27 18.31 -2.61
N ILE A 580 -24.68 18.08 -1.44
CA ILE A 580 -25.40 17.84 -0.18
C ILE A 580 -25.90 19.18 0.38
N PRO A 581 -27.18 19.29 0.79
CA PRO A 581 -27.74 20.54 1.31
C PRO A 581 -27.01 21.04 2.57
N ARG A 582 -26.55 22.30 2.55
CA ARG A 582 -25.83 22.93 3.69
C ARG A 582 -26.72 23.29 4.88
N ASP A 583 -28.01 23.57 4.65
CA ASP A 583 -28.86 24.25 5.64
C ASP A 583 -29.72 23.35 6.53
N ASN A 584 -29.60 22.02 6.45
CA ASN A 584 -30.44 21.12 7.24
C ASN A 584 -29.65 20.35 8.31
N ARG A 585 -29.63 20.85 9.55
CA ARG A 585 -28.88 20.23 10.67
C ARG A 585 -29.32 18.80 11.03
N ASN A 586 -30.39 18.29 10.40
CA ASN A 586 -31.01 17.01 10.68
C ASN A 586 -31.06 16.04 9.47
N PHE A 587 -30.31 16.24 8.38
CA PHE A 587 -30.27 15.24 7.30
C PHE A 587 -29.52 13.96 7.70
N CYS A 588 -29.92 12.82 7.14
CA CYS A 588 -29.27 11.53 7.39
C CYS A 588 -29.27 10.60 6.17
N TRP A 589 -30.17 10.76 5.21
CA TRP A 589 -30.24 9.86 4.05
C TRP A 589 -30.32 10.62 2.73
N ALA A 590 -29.65 10.06 1.70
CA ALA A 590 -29.84 10.44 0.31
C ALA A 590 -30.32 9.23 -0.50
N HIS A 591 -31.49 9.34 -1.09
CA HIS A 591 -32.04 8.33 -1.99
C HIS A 591 -31.77 8.72 -3.44
N ILE A 592 -31.17 7.83 -4.20
CA ILE A 592 -30.93 8.03 -5.64
C ILE A 592 -31.95 7.21 -6.40
N TYR A 593 -32.62 7.82 -7.38
CA TYR A 593 -33.62 7.18 -8.23
C TYR A 593 -33.23 7.31 -9.70
N ILE A 594 -33.27 6.18 -10.40
CA ILE A 594 -33.09 6.09 -11.86
C ILE A 594 -34.36 5.49 -12.43
N ARG A 595 -35.02 6.22 -13.30
CA ARG A 595 -36.30 5.86 -13.92
C ARG A 595 -36.16 5.87 -15.43
N VAL A 596 -36.99 5.08 -16.09
CA VAL A 596 -37.07 5.03 -17.54
C VAL A 596 -38.43 5.55 -17.95
N LYS A 597 -38.45 6.59 -18.77
CA LYS A 597 -39.64 7.13 -19.43
C LYS A 597 -39.65 6.70 -20.89
N ASN A 598 -40.81 6.27 -21.39
CA ASN A 598 -40.99 5.95 -22.80
C ASN A 598 -42.41 6.32 -23.23
N SER A 599 -42.54 7.30 -24.12
CA SER A 599 -43.82 7.84 -24.55
C SER A 599 -44.44 7.13 -25.76
N LYS A 600 -43.75 6.14 -26.40
CA LYS A 600 -44.19 5.66 -27.73
C LYS A 600 -44.35 4.16 -28.00
N TYR A 601 -43.80 3.15 -27.29
CA TYR A 601 -44.18 1.73 -27.54
C TYR A 601 -43.88 0.74 -26.38
N ASN A 602 -44.38 -0.50 -26.53
CA ASN A 602 -44.74 -1.45 -25.46
C ASN A 602 -43.69 -2.49 -25.03
N THR A 603 -42.59 -2.79 -25.76
CA THR A 603 -41.62 -3.83 -25.33
C THR A 603 -40.16 -3.54 -25.68
N GLY A 604 -39.22 -3.79 -24.76
CA GLY A 604 -37.79 -3.50 -24.95
C GLY A 604 -36.89 -3.91 -23.78
N GLN A 605 -35.56 -3.82 -23.93
CA GLN A 605 -34.58 -4.09 -22.86
C GLN A 605 -33.63 -2.91 -22.67
N ILE A 606 -33.42 -2.52 -21.41
CA ILE A 606 -32.35 -1.61 -21.01
C ILE A 606 -31.32 -2.41 -20.21
N PHE A 607 -30.06 -2.21 -20.55
CA PHE A 607 -28.93 -2.83 -19.92
C PHE A 607 -28.21 -1.80 -19.05
N LEU A 608 -27.95 -2.13 -17.80
CA LEU A 608 -27.29 -1.27 -16.83
C LEU A 608 -26.16 -2.05 -16.16
N GLN A 609 -24.94 -1.53 -16.14
CA GLN A 609 -23.89 -2.17 -15.34
C GLN A 609 -23.82 -1.58 -13.94
N GLN A 610 -22.98 -2.20 -13.11
CA GLN A 610 -22.71 -1.79 -11.74
C GLN A 610 -22.45 -0.28 -11.67
N PRO A 611 -23.35 0.50 -11.03
CA PRO A 611 -23.11 1.91 -10.82
C PRO A 611 -21.93 2.09 -9.86
N SER A 612 -21.22 3.20 -9.96
CA SER A 612 -20.29 3.66 -8.93
C SER A 612 -20.85 4.89 -8.24
N VAL A 613 -20.65 4.95 -6.92
CA VAL A 613 -21.11 6.04 -6.07
C VAL A 613 -20.01 6.38 -5.10
N LYS A 614 -19.73 7.68 -4.98
CA LYS A 614 -18.74 8.22 -4.05
C LYS A 614 -19.34 9.44 -3.37
N VAL A 615 -19.13 9.57 -2.07
CA VAL A 615 -19.36 10.83 -1.36
C VAL A 615 -17.98 11.43 -1.09
N ASP A 616 -17.83 12.75 -1.25
CA ASP A 616 -16.54 13.40 -1.05
C ASP A 616 -15.87 13.00 0.26
N ASP A 617 -14.56 12.73 0.15
CA ASP A 617 -13.68 12.45 1.28
C ASP A 617 -12.54 13.48 1.26
N SER A 618 -12.79 14.58 1.97
CA SER A 618 -11.82 15.44 2.66
C SER A 618 -10.56 15.97 1.95
N SER A 619 -10.47 16.00 0.61
CA SER A 619 -9.30 16.59 -0.10
C SER A 619 -9.60 17.70 -1.12
N TYR A 620 -10.83 18.23 -1.19
CA TYR A 620 -11.12 19.41 -2.01
C TYR A 620 -10.52 20.68 -1.37
N THR A 621 -9.54 21.28 -2.04
CA THR A 621 -8.85 22.53 -1.63
C THR A 621 -9.10 23.69 -2.60
N GLY A 622 -10.08 23.56 -3.51
CA GLY A 622 -10.49 24.65 -4.39
C GLY A 622 -11.27 25.73 -3.65
N GLU A 623 -11.01 26.99 -3.96
CA GLU A 623 -11.81 28.10 -3.42
C GLU A 623 -13.30 27.92 -3.74
N PRO A 624 -14.21 28.33 -2.83
CA PRO A 624 -15.63 28.25 -3.08
C PRO A 624 -16.00 29.10 -4.30
N ALA A 625 -16.82 28.57 -5.20
CA ALA A 625 -17.49 29.38 -6.20
C ALA A 625 -18.28 30.49 -5.47
N THR A 626 -17.85 31.74 -5.63
CA THR A 626 -18.34 32.91 -4.91
C THR A 626 -19.71 33.41 -5.37
N ASP A 627 -20.48 32.61 -6.10
CA ASP A 627 -21.67 33.10 -6.83
C ASP A 627 -22.94 32.27 -6.56
N TYR A 628 -23.21 31.95 -5.29
CA TYR A 628 -24.56 31.54 -4.88
C TYR A 628 -25.13 32.59 -3.93
N SER A 629 -25.72 33.62 -4.52
CA SER A 629 -26.56 34.56 -3.80
C SER A 629 -27.75 33.82 -3.19
N VAL A 630 -27.75 33.78 -1.87
CA VAL A 630 -28.85 33.72 -0.92
C VAL A 630 -30.25 33.83 -1.54
N ASN A 631 -31.11 32.83 -1.23
CA ASN A 631 -32.58 32.76 -1.46
C ASN A 631 -33.09 31.95 -2.66
N SER A 632 -32.77 30.65 -2.72
CA SER A 632 -33.74 29.63 -3.19
C SER A 632 -33.21 28.23 -2.88
N LEU A 633 -34.13 27.31 -2.58
CA LEU A 633 -33.91 25.85 -2.60
C LEU A 633 -33.63 25.37 -4.04
N GLU A 634 -32.65 25.95 -4.73
CA GLU A 634 -32.20 25.48 -6.03
C GLU A 634 -31.06 24.48 -5.83
N PHE A 635 -31.47 23.23 -5.66
CA PHE A 635 -30.61 22.05 -5.65
C PHE A 635 -29.79 22.00 -6.96
N SER A 636 -28.46 21.90 -6.81
CA SER A 636 -27.45 21.92 -7.87
C SER A 636 -27.82 21.09 -9.10
N GLU A 637 -27.54 21.62 -10.30
CA GLU A 637 -27.74 20.96 -11.59
C GLU A 637 -26.96 19.61 -11.68
N PHE A 638 -27.60 18.56 -12.20
CA PHE A 638 -26.86 17.38 -12.66
C PHE A 638 -26.06 17.79 -13.91
N ASN A 639 -24.73 17.78 -13.84
CA ASN A 639 -23.90 17.94 -15.03
C ASN A 639 -23.79 16.60 -15.76
N ILE A 640 -24.60 16.40 -16.79
CA ILE A 640 -24.63 15.15 -17.55
C ILE A 640 -23.60 15.19 -18.67
N THR A 641 -22.70 14.21 -18.68
CA THR A 641 -21.75 14.02 -19.77
C THR A 641 -22.24 12.86 -20.65
N MET A 642 -22.56 13.13 -21.92
CA MET A 642 -22.82 12.10 -22.93
C MET A 642 -21.57 11.92 -23.77
N ASP A 643 -21.00 10.72 -23.80
CA ASP A 643 -19.87 10.42 -24.70
C ASP A 643 -20.38 9.86 -26.04
N ARG A 644 -19.90 10.44 -27.14
CA ARG A 644 -19.88 9.81 -28.46
C ARG A 644 -18.41 9.69 -28.87
N ARG A 645 -17.85 8.47 -28.68
CA ARG A 645 -16.56 7.96 -29.17
C ARG A 645 -15.29 8.50 -28.47
N PHE A 646 -14.61 7.59 -27.76
CA PHE A 646 -13.24 7.68 -27.25
C PHE A 646 -12.20 8.09 -28.31
N GLN A 647 -11.30 9.03 -28.00
CA GLN A 647 -10.04 9.22 -28.73
C GLN A 647 -8.85 8.94 -27.79
N TRP A 648 -8.10 7.89 -28.10
CA TRP A 648 -6.91 7.47 -27.36
C TRP A 648 -5.69 8.30 -27.76
N LEU A 649 -4.89 8.74 -26.77
CA LEU A 649 -3.70 9.53 -27.04
C LEU A 649 -2.60 8.65 -27.65
N ASN A 650 -2.23 8.93 -28.91
CA ASN A 650 -1.01 8.40 -29.51
C ASN A 650 0.16 9.35 -29.21
N VAL A 651 1.30 8.80 -28.77
CA VAL A 651 2.47 9.56 -28.31
C VAL A 651 3.16 10.42 -29.39
N GLU A 652 2.66 10.46 -30.65
CA GLU A 652 3.41 11.07 -31.76
C GLU A 652 2.78 12.21 -32.56
N THR A 653 1.51 12.61 -32.43
CA THR A 653 0.95 13.52 -33.46
C THR A 653 0.02 14.65 -33.02
N GLN A 654 -0.29 14.84 -31.74
CA GLN A 654 -1.18 15.96 -31.38
C GLN A 654 -0.74 16.93 -30.29
N TYR A 655 0.30 16.67 -29.48
CA TYR A 655 0.66 17.60 -28.41
C TYR A 655 2.16 17.57 -28.10
N ASP A 656 2.82 18.73 -28.21
CA ASP A 656 4.21 18.93 -27.78
C ASP A 656 4.31 18.75 -26.25
N GLY A 657 4.92 17.66 -25.79
CA GLY A 657 5.60 17.62 -24.49
C GLY A 657 5.01 16.70 -23.42
N LEU A 658 5.43 15.44 -23.41
CA LEU A 658 5.86 14.82 -22.15
C LEU A 658 7.13 15.58 -21.70
N ASP A 659 7.09 16.21 -20.52
CA ASP A 659 8.26 16.84 -19.90
C ASP A 659 9.44 15.84 -19.84
N LEU A 660 10.67 16.33 -20.03
CA LEU A 660 11.93 15.63 -19.83
C LEU A 660 12.00 14.89 -18.47
N ASN A 661 11.34 15.41 -17.43
CA ASN A 661 11.24 14.73 -16.13
C ASN A 661 10.37 13.47 -16.18
N GLY A 662 9.28 13.47 -16.94
CA GLY A 662 8.44 12.27 -17.14
C GLY A 662 9.20 11.15 -17.83
N ARG A 663 10.04 11.47 -18.83
CA ARG A 663 10.83 10.46 -19.57
C ARG A 663 11.88 9.73 -18.72
N GLN A 664 12.23 10.25 -17.55
CA GLN A 664 13.16 9.58 -16.62
C GLN A 664 12.47 8.50 -15.79
N HIS A 665 11.17 8.62 -15.62
CA HIS A 665 10.35 7.77 -14.75
C HIS A 665 9.49 6.77 -15.50
N PHE A 666 9.39 6.89 -16.82
CA PHE A 666 8.60 6.04 -17.69
C PHE A 666 9.40 5.58 -18.92
N ASP A 667 9.23 4.32 -19.31
CA ASP A 667 9.64 3.82 -20.62
C ASP A 667 8.56 4.20 -21.64
N VAL A 668 8.95 5.04 -22.61
CA VAL A 668 8.06 5.60 -23.62
C VAL A 668 8.46 5.07 -24.99
N LYS A 669 7.52 4.41 -25.67
CA LYS A 669 7.70 3.95 -27.04
C LYS A 669 6.94 4.88 -28.00
N LEU A 670 7.64 5.40 -29.00
CA LEU A 670 7.04 6.22 -30.06
C LEU A 670 5.92 5.45 -30.78
N GLY A 671 4.81 6.11 -31.07
CA GLY A 671 3.62 5.53 -31.69
C GLY A 671 2.76 4.63 -30.78
N SER A 672 3.15 4.44 -29.52
CA SER A 672 2.38 3.70 -28.52
C SER A 672 1.28 4.58 -27.90
N SER A 673 0.15 3.99 -27.51
CA SER A 673 -0.87 4.62 -26.66
C SER A 673 -0.67 4.31 -25.17
N GLU A 674 0.41 3.62 -24.83
CA GLU A 674 0.79 3.22 -23.48
C GLU A 674 2.22 3.64 -23.13
N ILE A 675 2.42 4.10 -21.90
CA ILE A 675 3.72 4.36 -21.27
C ILE A 675 3.91 3.39 -20.10
N ILE A 676 5.12 2.90 -19.85
CA ILE A 676 5.39 1.91 -18.80
C ILE A 676 6.14 2.57 -17.67
N THR A 677 5.66 2.44 -16.43
CA THR A 677 6.30 3.05 -15.27
C THR A 677 7.62 2.36 -14.96
N LYS A 678 8.73 3.10 -14.97
CA LYS A 678 10.08 2.57 -14.67
C LYS A 678 10.43 2.67 -13.19
N ILE A 679 9.92 3.69 -12.51
CA ILE A 679 10.22 3.99 -11.10
C ILE A 679 8.90 4.09 -10.34
N ALA A 680 8.72 3.33 -9.26
CA ALA A 680 7.51 3.43 -8.44
C ALA A 680 7.42 4.80 -7.73
N GLY A 681 6.20 5.31 -7.55
CA GLY A 681 5.97 6.60 -6.88
C GLY A 681 4.55 7.13 -7.04
N LEU A 682 4.29 8.25 -6.36
CA LEU A 682 3.09 9.04 -6.58
C LEU A 682 3.38 10.07 -7.66
N TYR A 683 2.54 10.09 -8.69
CA TYR A 683 2.71 10.93 -9.86
C TYR A 683 1.55 11.92 -10.00
N GLU A 684 1.86 13.19 -10.24
CA GLU A 684 0.89 14.17 -10.69
C GLU A 684 0.81 14.14 -12.22
N PHE A 685 -0.37 13.86 -12.76
CA PHE A 685 -0.73 14.01 -14.16
C PHE A 685 -1.45 15.33 -14.32
N ARG A 686 -0.80 16.31 -14.93
CA ARG A 686 -1.30 17.68 -15.10
C ARG A 686 -1.54 17.97 -16.57
N LEU A 687 -2.74 18.39 -16.92
CA LEU A 687 -3.12 18.81 -18.26
C LEU A 687 -3.35 20.31 -18.27
N GLU A 688 -2.71 21.00 -19.21
CA GLU A 688 -2.92 22.42 -19.49
C GLU A 688 -3.36 22.56 -20.95
N SER A 689 -4.52 23.14 -21.23
CA SER A 689 -5.02 23.28 -22.61
C SER A 689 -5.40 24.70 -22.95
N TRP A 690 -4.99 25.15 -24.14
CA TRP A 690 -5.31 26.46 -24.70
C TRP A 690 -6.00 26.34 -26.07
N ALA A 691 -7.14 26.99 -26.23
CA ALA A 691 -7.93 26.99 -27.46
C ALA A 691 -8.44 28.39 -27.82
N SER A 692 -8.61 28.65 -29.12
CA SER A 692 -9.23 29.89 -29.64
C SER A 692 -10.63 29.60 -30.16
N LEU A 693 -11.56 30.52 -29.94
CA LEU A 693 -12.94 30.41 -30.43
C LEU A 693 -13.03 30.72 -31.93
N LEU A 694 -13.92 30.01 -32.65
CA LEU A 694 -14.15 30.25 -34.09
C LEU A 694 -15.09 31.43 -34.35
N ASN A 695 -16.07 31.66 -33.47
CA ASN A 695 -17.14 32.65 -33.62
C ASN A 695 -17.35 33.44 -32.32
N GLU A 696 -17.94 34.64 -32.42
CA GLU A 696 -18.41 35.43 -31.27
C GLU A 696 -19.60 34.73 -30.60
N VAL A 697 -19.32 33.86 -29.63
CA VAL A 697 -20.33 33.25 -28.76
C VAL A 697 -20.31 33.99 -27.42
N THR A 698 -21.48 34.43 -26.94
CA THR A 698 -21.60 35.22 -25.69
C THR A 698 -21.30 34.41 -24.42
N THR A 699 -21.46 33.09 -24.47
CA THR A 699 -21.16 32.15 -23.38
C THR A 699 -20.82 30.77 -23.94
N LEU A 700 -19.64 30.24 -23.59
CA LEU A 700 -19.24 28.86 -23.89
C LEU A 700 -18.82 28.18 -22.58
N ASN A 701 -19.41 27.01 -22.31
CA ASN A 701 -18.98 26.14 -21.20
C ASN A 701 -18.10 25.04 -21.78
N ALA A 702 -16.81 25.10 -21.46
CA ALA A 702 -15.83 24.11 -21.89
C ALA A 702 -15.37 23.27 -20.70
N SER A 703 -15.35 21.97 -20.91
CA SER A 703 -14.97 20.96 -19.93
C SER A 703 -13.85 20.10 -20.47
N TYR A 704 -12.79 19.93 -19.67
CA TYR A 704 -11.66 19.08 -19.99
C TYR A 704 -11.53 17.97 -18.94
N TYR A 705 -11.27 16.75 -19.40
CA TYR A 705 -11.14 15.59 -18.51
C TYR A 705 -9.83 14.86 -18.83
N ILE A 706 -9.18 14.32 -17.79
CA ILE A 706 -8.11 13.34 -17.93
C ILE A 706 -8.61 12.04 -17.32
N GLU A 707 -8.53 10.96 -18.09
CA GLU A 707 -8.65 9.59 -17.60
C GLU A 707 -7.28 8.91 -17.65
N VAL A 708 -6.89 8.33 -16.51
CA VAL A 708 -5.70 7.49 -16.42
C VAL A 708 -6.14 6.06 -16.19
N ARG A 709 -5.73 5.16 -17.08
CA ARG A 709 -5.97 3.72 -17.02
C ARG A 709 -4.66 2.98 -16.77
N ILE A 710 -4.67 2.02 -15.84
CA ILE A 710 -3.47 1.32 -15.39
C ILE A 710 -3.66 -0.19 -15.64
N ASN A 711 -2.69 -0.80 -16.33
CA ASN A 711 -2.61 -2.23 -16.66
C ASN A 711 -3.81 -2.81 -17.42
N GLU A 712 -4.56 -1.95 -18.13
CA GLU A 712 -5.72 -2.35 -18.90
C GLU A 712 -5.30 -2.92 -20.26
N ASN A 713 -5.67 -4.16 -20.57
CA ASN A 713 -5.26 -4.82 -21.82
C ASN A 713 -6.33 -4.76 -22.93
N ASN A 714 -7.55 -4.31 -22.64
CA ASN A 714 -8.65 -4.20 -23.60
C ASN A 714 -9.42 -2.88 -23.40
N ILE A 715 -9.45 -2.05 -24.44
CA ILE A 715 -10.02 -0.69 -24.46
C ILE A 715 -11.55 -0.65 -24.22
N ASP A 716 -12.23 -1.78 -24.48
CA ASP A 716 -13.68 -1.92 -24.39
C ASP A 716 -14.16 -2.55 -23.06
N GLU A 717 -13.24 -2.87 -22.15
CA GLU A 717 -13.56 -3.47 -20.85
C GLU A 717 -13.45 -2.46 -19.72
N ALA A 718 -14.60 -1.99 -19.24
CA ALA A 718 -14.66 -1.13 -18.07
C ALA A 718 -14.35 -1.94 -16.80
N ASN A 719 -13.12 -1.86 -16.28
CA ASN A 719 -12.80 -2.35 -14.93
C ASN A 719 -11.95 -1.35 -14.10
N LYS A 720 -12.60 -0.89 -13.03
CA LYS A 720 -12.19 -0.54 -11.65
C LYS A 720 -10.98 0.35 -11.29
N ASN A 721 -9.98 0.60 -12.13
CA ASN A 721 -8.83 1.45 -11.74
C ASN A 721 -8.77 2.79 -12.48
N HIS A 722 -9.92 3.31 -12.93
CA HIS A 722 -9.96 4.57 -13.65
C HIS A 722 -9.90 5.73 -12.66
N ARG A 723 -8.93 6.62 -12.84
CA ARG A 723 -8.89 7.88 -12.10
C ARG A 723 -9.26 9.00 -13.07
N PHE A 724 -10.17 9.86 -12.62
CA PHE A 724 -10.67 10.98 -13.39
C PHE A 724 -10.31 12.29 -12.70
N SER A 725 -9.85 13.26 -13.49
CA SER A 725 -9.75 14.65 -13.06
C SER A 725 -10.45 15.54 -14.07
N PHE A 726 -11.12 16.57 -13.57
CA PHE A 726 -12.06 17.39 -14.31
C PHE A 726 -11.78 18.88 -14.11
N LEU A 727 -11.80 19.63 -15.21
CA LEU A 727 -11.79 21.08 -15.18
C LEU A 727 -12.99 21.63 -15.95
N LYS A 728 -13.79 22.45 -15.28
CA LYS A 728 -14.86 23.27 -15.85
C LYS A 728 -14.39 24.73 -15.91
N GLN A 729 -14.50 25.36 -17.08
CA GLN A 729 -14.37 26.82 -17.20
C GLN A 729 -15.58 27.42 -17.90
N ASN A 730 -16.14 28.46 -17.27
CA ASN A 730 -17.22 29.28 -17.81
C ASN A 730 -16.61 30.59 -18.35
N PHE A 731 -17.00 31.03 -19.55
CA PHE A 731 -16.49 32.29 -20.14
C PHE A 731 -17.58 33.28 -20.51
N SER A 732 -17.24 34.57 -20.38
CA SER A 732 -17.84 35.66 -21.14
C SER A 732 -16.76 36.49 -21.89
N THR A 733 -16.97 36.67 -23.20
CA THR A 733 -16.52 37.78 -24.07
C THR A 733 -15.08 37.98 -24.62
N ASN A 734 -14.05 37.14 -24.42
CA ASN A 734 -12.69 37.48 -24.94
C ASN A 734 -11.89 36.42 -25.76
N GLY A 735 -12.54 35.47 -26.45
CA GLY A 735 -11.93 34.80 -27.62
C GLY A 735 -10.81 33.77 -27.43
N GLN A 736 -10.25 33.59 -26.22
CA GLN A 736 -9.29 32.52 -25.88
C GLN A 736 -9.71 31.79 -24.59
N VAL A 737 -9.49 30.47 -24.55
CA VAL A 737 -9.84 29.56 -23.45
C VAL A 737 -8.58 28.82 -23.00
N GLY A 738 -8.30 28.82 -21.71
CA GLY A 738 -7.06 28.29 -21.13
C GLY A 738 -7.26 27.74 -19.73
N GLY A 739 -6.98 26.46 -19.51
CA GLY A 739 -7.29 25.79 -18.26
C GLY A 739 -6.33 24.67 -17.87
N GLN A 740 -6.17 24.45 -16.56
CA GLN A 740 -5.30 23.42 -15.99
C GLN A 740 -6.08 22.49 -15.05
N THR A 741 -5.90 21.17 -15.19
CA THR A 741 -6.36 20.17 -14.21
C THR A 741 -5.23 19.24 -13.85
N SER A 742 -5.25 18.66 -12.65
CA SER A 742 -4.27 17.64 -12.28
C SER A 742 -4.86 16.49 -11.49
N MET A 743 -4.14 15.37 -11.48
CA MET A 743 -4.54 14.14 -10.81
C MET A 743 -3.34 13.44 -10.20
N LEU A 744 -3.49 13.00 -8.95
CA LEU A 744 -2.47 12.21 -8.28
C LEU A 744 -2.73 10.71 -8.46
N VAL A 745 -1.76 10.02 -9.06
CA VAL A 745 -1.84 8.62 -9.42
C VAL A 745 -0.63 7.88 -8.85
N PRO A 746 -0.84 6.91 -7.95
CA PRO A 746 0.22 6.03 -7.49
C PRO A 746 0.49 4.99 -8.56
N LEU A 747 1.77 4.77 -8.86
CA LEU A 747 2.20 3.84 -9.89
C LEU A 747 3.34 2.96 -9.36
N LYS A 748 3.26 1.66 -9.63
CA LYS A 748 4.30 0.67 -9.37
C LYS A 748 5.22 0.55 -10.59
N SER A 749 6.44 0.09 -10.37
CA SER A 749 7.35 -0.26 -11.48
C SER A 749 6.70 -1.37 -12.32
N GLY A 750 6.67 -1.19 -13.65
CA GLY A 750 6.05 -2.10 -14.61
C GLY A 750 4.61 -1.74 -14.99
N ASP A 751 3.96 -0.78 -14.32
CA ASP A 751 2.58 -0.41 -14.63
C ASP A 751 2.47 0.22 -16.02
N LYS A 752 1.59 -0.35 -16.87
CA LYS A 752 1.23 0.20 -18.18
C LYS A 752 0.15 1.26 -17.99
N VAL A 753 0.47 2.49 -18.36
CA VAL A 753 -0.43 3.64 -18.20
C VAL A 753 -0.93 4.09 -19.57
N ARG A 754 -2.25 4.18 -19.72
CA ARG A 754 -2.92 4.80 -20.87
C ARG A 754 -3.65 6.06 -20.45
N LEU A 755 -3.64 7.03 -21.34
CA LEU A 755 -4.18 8.36 -21.08
C LEU A 755 -5.23 8.69 -22.13
N ALA A 756 -6.39 9.13 -21.67
CA ALA A 756 -7.41 9.73 -22.52
C ALA A 756 -7.68 11.15 -22.04
N VAL A 757 -7.79 12.07 -22.99
CA VAL A 757 -8.15 13.46 -22.73
C VAL A 757 -9.44 13.77 -23.46
N PHE A 758 -10.42 14.28 -22.72
CA PHE A 758 -11.72 14.63 -23.26
C PHE A 758 -11.88 16.14 -23.29
N LYS A 759 -12.56 16.63 -24.33
CA LYS A 759 -12.93 18.03 -24.47
C LYS A 759 -14.40 18.10 -24.84
N ASN A 760 -15.21 18.74 -24.01
CA ASN A 760 -16.60 19.00 -24.31
C ASN A 760 -16.86 20.51 -24.29
N ALA A 761 -17.66 21.00 -25.24
CA ALA A 761 -18.08 22.39 -25.26
C ALA A 761 -19.55 22.49 -25.59
N THR A 762 -20.30 23.18 -24.75
CA THR A 762 -21.72 23.47 -24.96
C THR A 762 -21.89 24.94 -25.31
N GLY A 763 -22.54 25.22 -26.44
CA GLY A 763 -22.82 26.58 -26.92
C GLY A 763 -22.06 27.06 -28.17
N GLY A 764 -21.11 26.28 -28.73
CA GLY A 764 -20.40 26.67 -29.96
C GLY A 764 -19.31 25.69 -30.42
N THR A 765 -18.78 25.88 -31.63
CA THR A 765 -17.72 25.05 -32.24
C THR A 765 -16.33 25.60 -31.93
N LEU A 766 -15.43 24.79 -31.38
CA LEU A 766 -14.04 25.18 -31.09
C LEU A 766 -13.14 25.00 -32.33
N LYS A 767 -12.23 25.95 -32.62
CA LYS A 767 -11.10 25.64 -33.53
C LYS A 767 -10.11 24.75 -32.78
N SER A 768 -9.47 23.83 -33.50
CA SER A 768 -8.41 22.93 -33.01
C SER A 768 -7.53 23.63 -31.94
N SER A 769 -7.41 23.02 -30.77
CA SER A 769 -6.55 23.49 -29.67
C SER A 769 -5.16 23.77 -30.21
N LYS A 770 -4.67 25.00 -30.05
CA LYS A 770 -3.36 25.37 -30.60
C LYS A 770 -2.22 24.81 -29.75
N LYS A 771 -2.46 24.40 -28.50
CA LYS A 771 -1.51 23.70 -27.61
C LYS A 771 -2.25 23.10 -26.41
N THR A 772 -2.13 21.79 -26.21
CA THR A 772 -2.41 21.11 -24.94
C THR A 772 -1.10 20.51 -24.46
N TYR A 773 -0.78 20.66 -23.18
CA TYR A 773 0.42 20.17 -22.53
C TYR A 773 0.02 19.16 -21.46
N LEU A 774 0.72 18.05 -21.41
CA LEU A 774 0.54 17.03 -20.38
C LEU A 774 1.87 16.88 -19.63
N THR A 775 1.91 17.39 -18.42
CA THR A 775 3.06 17.26 -17.53
C THR A 775 2.83 16.08 -16.59
N ILE A 776 3.80 15.16 -16.51
CA ILE A 776 3.79 14.08 -15.53
C ILE A 776 4.99 14.29 -14.61
N GLN A 777 4.72 14.49 -13.32
CA GLN A 777 5.76 14.74 -12.33
C GLN A 777 5.67 13.73 -11.19
N LYS A 778 6.80 13.13 -10.81
CA LYS A 778 6.88 12.37 -9.57
C LYS A 778 6.87 13.34 -8.39
N ILE A 779 5.88 13.23 -7.51
CA ILE A 779 5.71 14.11 -6.36
C ILE A 779 6.08 13.45 -5.03
N ALA A 780 6.08 12.12 -4.95
CA ALA A 780 6.59 11.38 -3.80
C ALA A 780 7.12 9.99 -4.19
N ASN A 781 8.06 9.46 -3.39
CA ASN A 781 8.43 8.05 -3.46
C ASN A 781 7.33 7.20 -2.81
N TYR A 782 7.16 5.99 -3.33
CA TYR A 782 6.34 4.94 -2.72
C TYR A 782 7.17 4.13 -1.75
#